data_AF-A0AAW9YH49-F1
#
_entry.id   AF-A0AAW9YH49-F1
#
_cell.length_a   1.000
_cell.length_b   1.000
_cell.length_c   1.000
_cell.angle_alpha   90.00
_cell.angle_beta   90.00
_cell.angle_gamma   90.00
#
_symmetry.space_group_name_H-M   'P 1'
#
loop_
_entity.id
_entity.type
_entity.pdbx_description
1 polymer ?
#
loop_
_entity_poly.entity_id
_entity_poly.type
_entity_poly.pdbx_seq_one_letter_code
_entity_poly.pdbx_strand_id
1 'polypeptide(L)'
;MLGRWFSKFGKNKHDPVDLSPCWQAEERGVIFAESLQNEPERWALVAYLEQLAEEEYAAVLSDRWLLTWRNLYRLLADADHESSLALLSLPHSADLRPKLECRGSLVDPQFTVAITHWCDGVTGEHVELKRQGALVTTKKGQCLLNEVSWQLCEALRDLARCQRDEPGEATNYEGWAVIRSAAKAANADMDGFLAKTVVVKPQRLALRPRKAEIDSCPVIEVGIDFPEQPAGFLSSFDATQRVQDRYRIMQPDGTIAHVVIEPEIKQVLEAIKAIPGRRVAGDSALSLLRNPYALLGEESSAVLDPEQHEQSLADAGIYFHHFRLEPQFNVESGKIATILLHLSPISREPLPDETLNFNSPGIFSPFVQELRFKLAAGMSAGFWQGFELELGDFDERQLLEIEKLLDRWQRELAGELFDSLFELSRYGDRIIGLGEIAPVSSPFLMRTTGQEWLPPEADEFEEAVGEAIAQVNFDDAGALKTLTLRIDEAIAAGEGHVCLPGSGQPVPLRLAEQLQKEWGKRLQCGEAERPEPQRINSIGLQMEENIEEVGYAKWRQDKLHQKNLDPPSLPERLKPEISLREHQLYGVAWLQHLFKLSPEHVSGCLLADDMGLGKTIQLLTFVMDYLEKQPNDDPVLIVAPVSLLDNWEAELRRFFYADDIAVMRLYGDSLADAKFRSHEIPESLRQQGVKNLLRPGWLQDARIVLTTYETLRSQEISMGQQLWAMVICDEAQKIKNPAAMVTRAVKAMNSRFRIACTGTPVENTLIDLWCVFRRSGTAIPANVNTLILNALTSPRF
;
A
#
# COMPACT_ATOMS: atom_id res chain seq x y z
N MET A 1 19.84 -45.32 -39.47
CA MET A 1 20.92 -46.23 -39.95
C MET A 1 20.53 -46.81 -41.33
N LEU A 2 20.13 -45.95 -42.29
CA LEU A 2 19.55 -46.33 -43.59
C LEU A 2 20.38 -45.83 -44.81
N GLY A 3 21.44 -45.05 -44.59
CA GLY A 3 22.29 -44.51 -45.67
C GLY A 3 23.27 -45.51 -46.30
N ARG A 4 23.22 -46.81 -45.95
CA ARG A 4 24.21 -47.82 -46.39
C ARG A 4 23.67 -48.91 -47.30
N TRP A 5 22.39 -48.92 -47.66
CA TRP A 5 21.79 -49.96 -48.51
C TRP A 5 21.53 -49.54 -49.96
N PHE A 6 21.38 -48.25 -50.25
CA PHE A 6 21.06 -47.77 -51.61
C PHE A 6 22.22 -47.74 -52.61
N SER A 7 23.45 -48.12 -52.23
CA SER A 7 24.61 -48.03 -53.15
C SER A 7 24.88 -49.30 -53.98
N LYS A 8 24.01 -50.32 -53.95
CA LYS A 8 24.31 -51.64 -54.57
C LYS A 8 23.41 -52.11 -55.71
N PHE A 9 22.40 -51.36 -56.14
CA PHE A 9 21.67 -51.68 -57.36
C PHE A 9 21.96 -50.64 -58.44
N GLY A 10 22.83 -51.03 -59.36
CA GLY A 10 23.23 -50.23 -60.51
C GLY A 10 22.14 -50.11 -61.56
N LYS A 11 22.14 -48.95 -62.22
CA LYS A 11 21.77 -48.71 -63.62
C LYS A 11 20.99 -49.84 -64.29
N ASN A 12 19.67 -49.73 -64.31
CA ASN A 12 18.89 -50.20 -65.44
C ASN A 12 17.78 -49.19 -65.78
N LYS A 13 17.52 -49.11 -67.08
CA LYS A 13 16.70 -48.12 -67.78
C LYS A 13 15.29 -48.01 -67.19
N HIS A 14 14.73 -46.80 -67.30
CA HIS A 14 13.30 -46.51 -67.19
C HIS A 14 12.47 -47.49 -68.03
N ASP A 15 11.90 -48.48 -67.38
CA ASP A 15 10.62 -49.05 -67.78
C ASP A 15 9.53 -48.37 -66.93
N PRO A 16 8.36 -48.05 -67.50
CA PRO A 16 7.27 -47.45 -66.73
C PRO A 16 6.86 -48.45 -65.64
N VAL A 17 6.99 -48.05 -64.38
CA VAL A 17 6.44 -48.80 -63.25
C VAL A 17 4.97 -49.07 -63.56
N ASP A 18 4.57 -50.33 -63.57
CA ASP A 18 3.18 -50.72 -63.79
C ASP A 18 2.36 -50.24 -62.57
N LEU A 19 1.78 -49.04 -62.67
CA LEU A 19 0.96 -48.36 -61.64
C LEU A 19 -0.45 -48.96 -61.56
N SER A 20 -0.58 -50.27 -61.76
CA SER A 20 -1.84 -50.96 -61.51
C SER A 20 -2.13 -50.95 -60.01
N PRO A 21 -3.36 -50.56 -59.57
CA PRO A 21 -3.67 -50.43 -58.16
C PRO A 21 -3.53 -51.80 -57.47
N CYS A 22 -2.54 -51.89 -56.59
CA CYS A 22 -2.18 -53.09 -55.82
C CYS A 22 -2.82 -53.10 -54.42
N TRP A 23 -3.76 -52.19 -54.19
CA TRP A 23 -4.46 -52.00 -52.93
C TRP A 23 -5.90 -52.52 -53.01
N GLN A 24 -6.44 -52.89 -51.86
CA GLN A 24 -7.86 -53.21 -51.67
C GLN A 24 -8.47 -52.22 -50.68
N ALA A 25 -9.58 -51.61 -51.05
CA ALA A 25 -10.32 -50.73 -50.14
C ALA A 25 -11.23 -51.56 -49.23
N GLU A 26 -11.17 -51.28 -47.93
CA GLU A 26 -12.11 -51.76 -46.93
C GLU A 26 -12.83 -50.58 -46.27
N GLU A 27 -13.84 -50.87 -45.44
CA GLU A 27 -14.57 -49.80 -44.72
C GLU A 27 -13.65 -48.96 -43.82
N ARG A 28 -12.59 -49.55 -43.27
CA ARG A 28 -11.68 -48.91 -42.31
C ARG A 28 -10.46 -48.23 -42.94
N GLY A 29 -10.09 -48.58 -44.16
CA GLY A 29 -8.90 -48.03 -44.80
C GLY A 29 -8.55 -48.72 -46.11
N VAL A 30 -7.35 -48.39 -46.60
CA VAL A 30 -6.72 -49.02 -47.76
C VAL A 30 -5.74 -50.07 -47.27
N ILE A 31 -5.79 -51.25 -47.87
CA ILE A 31 -4.97 -52.41 -47.49
C ILE A 31 -4.02 -52.78 -48.61
N PHE A 32 -2.78 -53.07 -48.23
CA PHE A 32 -1.74 -53.58 -49.10
C PHE A 32 -1.34 -54.98 -48.62
N ALA A 33 -1.37 -55.96 -49.51
CA ALA A 33 -1.08 -57.36 -49.16
C ALA A 33 0.43 -57.55 -48.88
N GLU A 34 0.79 -58.34 -47.86
CA GLU A 34 2.19 -58.65 -47.54
C GLU A 34 2.92 -59.33 -48.71
N SER A 35 2.18 -60.05 -49.57
CA SER A 35 2.71 -60.70 -50.77
C SER A 35 3.43 -59.75 -51.73
N LEU A 36 3.22 -58.44 -51.63
CA LEU A 36 3.91 -57.41 -52.40
C LEU A 36 5.44 -57.37 -52.16
N GLN A 37 5.93 -57.87 -51.01
CA GLN A 37 7.37 -58.02 -50.75
C GLN A 37 8.07 -58.95 -51.75
N ASN A 38 7.33 -59.91 -52.31
CA ASN A 38 7.86 -60.91 -53.23
C ASN A 38 7.93 -60.43 -54.68
N GLU A 39 7.45 -59.21 -54.97
CA GLU A 39 7.43 -58.61 -56.31
C GLU A 39 8.53 -57.55 -56.46
N PRO A 40 9.63 -57.83 -57.20
CA PRO A 40 10.79 -56.91 -57.29
C PRO A 40 10.44 -55.54 -57.87
N GLU A 41 9.42 -55.48 -58.72
CA GLU A 41 8.95 -54.25 -59.39
C GLU A 41 8.24 -53.29 -58.41
N ARG A 42 7.83 -53.76 -57.22
CA ARG A 42 7.11 -53.00 -56.20
C ARG A 42 7.90 -52.73 -54.93
N TRP A 43 9.21 -53.01 -54.90
CA TRP A 43 10.07 -52.76 -53.74
C TRP A 43 10.08 -51.30 -53.27
N ALA A 44 9.97 -50.34 -54.20
CA ALA A 44 9.88 -48.92 -53.84
C ALA A 44 8.61 -48.60 -53.03
N LEU A 45 7.48 -49.23 -53.38
CA LEU A 45 6.22 -49.12 -52.63
C LEU A 45 6.33 -49.80 -51.27
N VAL A 46 6.92 -51.00 -51.21
CA VAL A 46 7.08 -51.75 -49.94
C VAL A 46 7.97 -50.98 -48.97
N ALA A 47 9.10 -50.46 -49.42
CA ALA A 47 9.98 -49.65 -48.58
C ALA A 47 9.28 -48.38 -48.05
N TYR A 48 8.40 -47.79 -48.87
CA TYR A 48 7.61 -46.64 -48.45
C TYR A 48 6.51 -47.04 -47.43
N LEU A 49 5.85 -48.19 -47.60
CA LEU A 49 4.90 -48.72 -46.62
C LEU A 49 5.57 -49.07 -45.28
N GLU A 50 6.82 -49.55 -45.30
CA GLU A 50 7.64 -49.76 -44.10
C GLU A 50 7.98 -48.43 -43.42
N GLN A 51 8.38 -47.41 -44.18
CA GLN A 51 8.59 -46.06 -43.64
C GLN A 51 7.32 -45.50 -43.00
N LEU A 52 6.17 -45.61 -43.68
CA LEU A 52 4.89 -45.17 -43.12
C LEU A 52 4.50 -45.94 -41.85
N ALA A 53 4.93 -47.19 -41.71
CA ALA A 53 4.72 -47.94 -40.47
C ALA A 53 5.65 -47.48 -39.33
N GLU A 54 6.91 -47.14 -39.63
CA GLU A 54 7.84 -46.54 -38.66
C GLU A 54 7.36 -45.17 -38.16
N GLU A 55 6.72 -44.39 -39.04
CA GLU A 55 6.15 -43.06 -38.74
C GLU A 55 4.71 -43.11 -38.21
N GLU A 56 4.19 -44.31 -37.87
CA GLU A 56 2.85 -44.55 -37.32
C GLU A 56 1.66 -44.17 -38.22
N TYR A 57 1.91 -43.92 -39.51
CA TYR A 57 0.86 -43.71 -40.52
C TYR A 57 0.17 -45.03 -40.91
N ALA A 58 0.91 -46.12 -41.06
CA ALA A 58 0.38 -47.44 -41.42
C ALA A 58 0.51 -48.45 -40.28
N ALA A 59 -0.51 -49.29 -40.08
CA ALA A 59 -0.43 -50.40 -39.14
C ALA A 59 0.02 -51.68 -39.86
N VAL A 60 1.06 -52.34 -39.35
CA VAL A 60 1.50 -53.65 -39.86
C VAL A 60 0.68 -54.74 -39.17
N LEU A 61 -0.10 -55.48 -39.94
CA LEU A 61 -0.81 -56.68 -39.51
C LEU A 61 -0.06 -57.92 -40.02
N SER A 62 -0.42 -59.10 -39.50
CA SER A 62 0.29 -60.37 -39.78
C SER A 62 0.30 -60.82 -41.25
N ASP A 63 -0.54 -60.24 -42.10
CA ASP A 63 -0.72 -60.62 -43.52
C ASP A 63 -0.81 -59.41 -44.47
N ARG A 64 -0.73 -58.17 -43.94
CA ARG A 64 -1.03 -56.94 -44.69
C ARG A 64 -0.59 -55.67 -43.97
N TRP A 65 -0.41 -54.58 -44.72
CA TRP A 65 -0.39 -53.22 -44.18
C TRP A 65 -1.77 -52.59 -44.26
N LEU A 66 -2.20 -51.95 -43.18
CA LEU A 66 -3.46 -51.19 -43.11
C LEU A 66 -3.15 -49.70 -42.98
N LEU A 67 -3.51 -48.94 -44.00
CA LEU A 67 -3.54 -47.48 -43.94
C LEU A 67 -4.98 -47.04 -43.68
N THR A 68 -5.29 -46.62 -42.45
CA THR A 68 -6.64 -46.17 -42.11
C THR A 68 -7.03 -44.93 -42.90
N TRP A 69 -8.32 -44.71 -43.17
CA TRP A 69 -8.75 -43.51 -43.90
C TRP A 69 -8.31 -42.20 -43.22
N ARG A 70 -8.33 -42.16 -41.88
CA ARG A 70 -7.83 -41.03 -41.09
C ARG A 70 -6.35 -40.76 -41.35
N ASN A 71 -5.52 -41.80 -41.28
CA ASN A 71 -4.09 -41.66 -41.52
C ASN A 71 -3.77 -41.37 -42.99
N LEU A 72 -4.60 -41.86 -43.92
CA LEU A 72 -4.46 -41.52 -45.33
C LEU A 72 -4.66 -40.01 -45.56
N TYR A 73 -5.71 -39.40 -45.02
CA TYR A 73 -5.91 -37.95 -45.18
C TYR A 73 -4.84 -37.13 -44.46
N ARG A 74 -4.38 -37.58 -43.28
CA ARG A 74 -3.22 -36.98 -42.60
C ARG A 74 -1.98 -37.03 -43.48
N LEU A 75 -1.72 -38.17 -44.14
CA LEU A 75 -0.61 -38.35 -45.06
C LEU A 75 -0.73 -37.48 -46.31
N LEU A 76 -1.94 -37.32 -46.86
CA LEU A 76 -2.20 -36.45 -48.01
C LEU A 76 -2.01 -34.96 -47.71
N ALA A 77 -2.15 -34.54 -46.45
CA ALA A 77 -1.93 -33.18 -46.00
C ALA A 77 -0.46 -32.88 -45.62
N ASP A 78 0.38 -33.91 -45.50
CA ASP A 78 1.78 -33.80 -45.10
C ASP A 78 2.68 -33.50 -46.30
N ALA A 79 3.33 -32.32 -46.26
CA ALA A 79 4.18 -31.84 -47.35
C ALA A 79 5.44 -32.71 -47.56
N ASP A 80 5.92 -33.37 -46.51
CA ASP A 80 7.15 -34.16 -46.57
C ASP A 80 6.97 -35.44 -47.41
N HIS A 81 5.73 -35.90 -47.58
CA HIS A 81 5.39 -37.12 -48.30
C HIS A 81 4.91 -36.90 -49.74
N GLU A 82 4.70 -35.66 -50.18
CA GLU A 82 4.08 -35.32 -51.47
C GLU A 82 4.73 -36.05 -52.66
N SER A 83 6.06 -36.12 -52.66
CA SER A 83 6.85 -36.77 -53.74
C SER A 83 6.68 -38.29 -53.80
N SER A 84 6.35 -38.94 -52.69
CA SER A 84 6.24 -40.40 -52.55
C SER A 84 4.79 -40.91 -52.67
N LEU A 85 3.78 -40.03 -52.56
CA LEU A 85 2.35 -40.37 -52.69
C LEU A 85 2.01 -41.06 -54.02
N ALA A 86 2.73 -40.72 -55.10
CA ALA A 86 2.53 -41.33 -56.42
C ALA A 86 2.75 -42.86 -56.41
N LEU A 87 3.57 -43.38 -55.49
CA LEU A 87 3.83 -44.82 -55.35
C LEU A 87 2.57 -45.59 -54.90
N LEU A 88 1.69 -44.97 -54.12
CA LEU A 88 0.46 -45.59 -53.61
C LEU A 88 -0.59 -45.80 -54.71
N SER A 89 -0.46 -45.13 -55.86
CA SER A 89 -1.39 -45.23 -57.00
C SER A 89 -2.87 -45.03 -56.58
N LEU A 90 -3.12 -44.04 -55.72
CA LEU A 90 -4.46 -43.72 -55.21
C LEU A 90 -5.25 -42.89 -56.24
N PRO A 91 -6.59 -43.06 -56.32
CA PRO A 91 -7.39 -42.31 -57.26
C PRO A 91 -7.56 -40.86 -56.80
N HIS A 92 -7.79 -39.95 -57.74
CA HIS A 92 -7.97 -38.53 -57.44
C HIS A 92 -9.21 -38.27 -56.56
N SER A 93 -9.12 -37.22 -55.74
CA SER A 93 -10.22 -36.72 -54.93
C SER A 93 -11.28 -36.07 -55.82
N ALA A 94 -12.54 -36.50 -55.69
CA ALA A 94 -13.67 -35.90 -56.38
C ALA A 94 -14.34 -34.84 -55.48
N ASP A 95 -14.71 -33.72 -56.11
CA ASP A 95 -15.52 -32.68 -55.47
C ASP A 95 -17.00 -33.06 -55.57
N LEU A 96 -17.46 -33.87 -54.61
CA LEU A 96 -18.85 -34.34 -54.53
C LEU A 96 -19.52 -33.69 -53.33
N ARG A 97 -20.68 -33.06 -53.55
CA ARG A 97 -21.49 -32.42 -52.51
C ARG A 97 -22.63 -33.33 -52.08
N PRO A 98 -22.71 -33.75 -50.81
CA PRO A 98 -23.82 -34.57 -50.32
C PRO A 98 -25.06 -33.72 -50.05
N LYS A 99 -26.24 -34.31 -50.23
CA LYS A 99 -27.51 -33.73 -49.78
C LYS A 99 -28.09 -34.51 -48.61
N LEU A 100 -28.33 -33.79 -47.51
CA LEU A 100 -28.80 -34.32 -46.23
C LEU A 100 -30.29 -34.07 -46.05
N GLU A 101 -31.00 -35.12 -45.64
CA GLU A 101 -32.38 -35.05 -45.17
C GLU A 101 -32.51 -35.68 -43.80
N CYS A 102 -33.43 -35.15 -43.01
CA CYS A 102 -33.76 -35.67 -41.68
C CYS A 102 -35.13 -36.34 -41.64
N ARG A 103 -35.32 -37.21 -40.64
CA ARG A 103 -36.63 -37.73 -40.24
C ARG A 103 -36.79 -37.52 -38.74
N GLY A 104 -37.94 -36.97 -38.35
CA GLY A 104 -38.25 -36.65 -36.94
C GLY A 104 -37.69 -35.30 -36.50
N SER A 105 -37.92 -34.95 -35.24
CA SER A 105 -37.37 -33.76 -34.57
C SER A 105 -36.18 -34.17 -33.69
N LEU A 106 -35.28 -33.25 -33.34
CA LEU A 106 -34.14 -33.54 -32.46
C LEU A 106 -34.53 -34.10 -31.08
N VAL A 107 -35.76 -33.82 -30.62
CA VAL A 107 -36.29 -34.34 -29.35
C VAL A 107 -36.78 -35.80 -29.48
N ASP A 108 -37.05 -36.26 -30.70
CA ASP A 108 -37.55 -37.60 -30.97
C ASP A 108 -36.43 -38.64 -30.86
N PRO A 109 -36.57 -39.72 -30.08
CA PRO A 109 -35.64 -40.84 -30.06
C PRO A 109 -35.40 -41.48 -31.43
N GLN A 110 -36.33 -41.33 -32.37
CA GLN A 110 -36.23 -41.86 -33.74
C GLN A 110 -35.59 -40.88 -34.75
N PHE A 111 -35.05 -39.75 -34.28
CA PHE A 111 -34.37 -38.78 -35.14
C PHE A 111 -33.26 -39.44 -35.94
N THR A 112 -33.27 -39.28 -37.27
CA THR A 112 -32.21 -39.79 -38.14
C THR A 112 -31.86 -38.77 -39.21
N VAL A 113 -30.57 -38.70 -39.55
CA VAL A 113 -30.05 -37.90 -40.66
C VAL A 113 -29.38 -38.84 -41.65
N ALA A 114 -29.68 -38.68 -42.93
CA ALA A 114 -29.10 -39.51 -43.98
C ALA A 114 -28.75 -38.67 -45.22
N ILE A 115 -27.73 -39.12 -45.94
CA ILE A 115 -27.41 -38.60 -47.28
C ILE A 115 -28.37 -39.27 -48.26
N THR A 116 -29.20 -38.49 -48.95
CA THR A 116 -30.15 -39.03 -49.94
C THR A 116 -29.56 -39.16 -51.33
N HIS A 117 -28.73 -38.19 -51.72
CA HIS A 117 -27.99 -38.21 -52.98
C HIS A 117 -26.73 -37.36 -52.91
N TRP A 118 -25.88 -37.52 -53.92
CA TRP A 118 -24.68 -36.73 -54.13
C TRP A 118 -24.81 -35.92 -55.41
N CYS A 119 -24.29 -34.71 -55.39
CA CYS A 119 -24.21 -33.83 -56.55
C CYS A 119 -22.74 -33.58 -56.91
N ASP A 120 -22.46 -33.45 -58.20
CA ASP A 120 -21.15 -33.03 -58.67
C ASP A 120 -20.91 -31.56 -58.27
N GLY A 121 -19.75 -31.28 -57.67
CA GLY A 121 -19.43 -29.97 -57.10
C GLY A 121 -19.29 -28.85 -58.13
N VAL A 122 -19.08 -29.17 -59.41
CA VAL A 122 -18.93 -28.17 -60.47
C VAL A 122 -20.22 -28.01 -61.26
N THR A 123 -20.87 -29.11 -61.60
CA THR A 123 -22.05 -29.14 -62.48
C THR A 123 -23.38 -29.13 -61.74
N GLY A 124 -23.40 -29.51 -60.45
CA GLY A 124 -24.62 -29.65 -59.66
C GLY A 124 -25.51 -30.83 -60.07
N GLU A 125 -25.06 -31.68 -61.00
CA GLU A 125 -25.81 -32.84 -61.45
C GLU A 125 -25.77 -33.97 -60.43
N HIS A 126 -26.87 -34.74 -60.36
CA HIS A 126 -26.98 -35.90 -59.50
C HIS A 126 -26.02 -37.03 -59.92
N VAL A 127 -25.20 -37.49 -58.98
CA VAL A 127 -24.21 -38.56 -59.20
C VAL A 127 -24.64 -39.84 -58.47
N GLU A 128 -24.92 -40.89 -59.24
CA GLU A 128 -25.07 -42.23 -58.70
C GLU A 128 -23.70 -42.84 -58.39
N LEU A 129 -23.52 -43.31 -57.15
CA LEU A 129 -22.25 -43.83 -56.68
C LEU A 129 -22.41 -45.00 -55.71
N LYS A 130 -21.40 -45.87 -55.68
CA LYS A 130 -21.24 -46.91 -54.65
C LYS A 130 -20.04 -46.54 -53.78
N ARG A 131 -20.23 -46.52 -52.46
CA ARG A 131 -19.21 -46.09 -51.49
C ARG A 131 -18.72 -47.26 -50.65
N GLN A 132 -17.40 -47.34 -50.46
CA GLN A 132 -16.74 -48.24 -49.53
C GLN A 132 -15.67 -47.45 -48.76
N GLY A 133 -15.98 -47.08 -47.52
CA GLY A 133 -15.13 -46.16 -46.77
C GLY A 133 -15.09 -44.76 -47.41
N ALA A 134 -13.89 -44.26 -47.69
CA ALA A 134 -13.69 -43.01 -48.42
C ALA A 134 -13.64 -43.19 -49.95
N LEU A 135 -13.52 -44.44 -50.44
CA LEU A 135 -13.51 -44.74 -51.86
C LEU A 135 -14.93 -44.76 -52.43
N VAL A 136 -15.07 -44.15 -53.60
CA VAL A 136 -16.34 -44.04 -54.31
C VAL A 136 -16.16 -44.55 -55.74
N THR A 137 -17.07 -45.41 -56.19
CA THR A 137 -17.14 -45.90 -57.57
C THR A 137 -18.31 -45.23 -58.29
N THR A 138 -18.00 -44.45 -59.32
CA THR A 138 -18.98 -43.77 -60.19
C THR A 138 -18.96 -44.38 -61.59
N LYS A 139 -19.88 -43.97 -62.47
CA LYS A 139 -19.87 -44.36 -63.91
C LYS A 139 -18.58 -43.88 -64.63
N LYS A 140 -17.88 -42.88 -64.10
CA LYS A 140 -16.66 -42.29 -64.68
C LYS A 140 -15.37 -42.93 -64.14
N GLY A 141 -15.45 -43.84 -63.16
CA GLY A 141 -14.31 -44.48 -62.53
C GLY A 141 -14.34 -44.42 -60.99
N GLN A 142 -13.25 -44.86 -60.37
CA GLN A 142 -13.04 -44.76 -58.92
C GLN A 142 -12.41 -43.42 -58.54
N CYS A 143 -12.91 -42.81 -57.48
CA CYS A 143 -12.41 -41.57 -56.91
C CYS A 143 -12.45 -41.62 -55.38
N LEU A 144 -11.63 -40.82 -54.72
CA LEU A 144 -11.72 -40.60 -53.28
C LEU A 144 -12.70 -39.48 -52.98
N LEU A 145 -13.43 -39.59 -51.86
CA LEU A 145 -14.09 -38.42 -51.28
C LEU A 145 -13.03 -37.40 -50.84
N ASN A 146 -13.37 -36.11 -50.84
CA ASN A 146 -12.57 -35.16 -50.10
C ASN A 146 -12.64 -35.47 -48.59
N GLU A 147 -11.63 -35.04 -47.83
CA GLU A 147 -11.53 -35.34 -46.39
C GLU A 147 -12.80 -34.95 -45.65
N VAL A 148 -13.33 -33.76 -45.96
CA VAL A 148 -14.46 -33.17 -45.24
C VAL A 148 -15.76 -33.94 -45.47
N SER A 149 -16.02 -34.41 -46.70
CA SER A 149 -17.19 -35.25 -47.01
C SER A 149 -17.05 -36.65 -46.40
N TRP A 150 -15.83 -37.17 -46.31
CA TRP A 150 -15.57 -38.42 -45.59
C TRP A 150 -15.83 -38.25 -44.09
N GLN A 151 -15.34 -37.18 -43.46
CA GLN A 151 -15.59 -36.85 -42.05
C GLN A 151 -17.09 -36.70 -41.77
N LEU A 152 -17.86 -36.09 -42.68
CA LEU A 152 -19.33 -36.05 -42.59
C LEU A 152 -19.96 -37.45 -42.58
N CYS A 153 -19.48 -38.35 -43.44
CA CYS A 153 -19.97 -39.72 -43.47
C CYS A 153 -19.64 -40.49 -42.18
N GLU A 154 -18.46 -40.28 -41.59
CA GLU A 154 -18.11 -40.85 -40.29
C GLU A 154 -19.00 -40.26 -39.19
N ALA A 155 -19.20 -38.95 -39.14
CA ALA A 155 -20.06 -38.30 -38.16
C ALA A 155 -21.52 -38.84 -38.19
N LEU A 156 -22.05 -39.13 -39.37
CA LEU A 156 -23.37 -39.77 -39.53
C LEU A 156 -23.39 -41.19 -38.97
N ARG A 157 -22.32 -41.97 -39.19
CA ARG A 157 -22.21 -43.33 -38.62
C ARG A 157 -22.04 -43.31 -37.11
N ASP A 158 -21.27 -42.35 -36.60
CA ASP A 158 -21.04 -42.19 -35.17
C ASP A 158 -22.34 -41.82 -34.46
N LEU A 159 -23.14 -40.88 -34.99
CA LEU A 159 -24.48 -40.60 -34.46
C LEU A 159 -25.34 -41.87 -34.44
N ALA A 160 -25.41 -42.62 -35.54
CA ALA A 160 -26.21 -43.84 -35.63
C ALA A 160 -25.72 -44.97 -34.68
N ARG A 161 -24.43 -44.97 -34.34
CA ARG A 161 -23.87 -45.86 -33.31
C ARG A 161 -24.25 -45.38 -31.91
N CYS A 162 -24.01 -44.12 -31.58
CA CYS A 162 -24.33 -43.53 -30.29
C CYS A 162 -25.83 -43.64 -29.98
N GLN A 163 -26.72 -43.46 -30.97
CA GLN A 163 -28.16 -43.63 -30.78
C GLN A 163 -28.59 -45.07 -30.49
N ARG A 164 -27.81 -46.08 -30.93
CA ARG A 164 -28.07 -47.49 -30.58
C ARG A 164 -27.66 -47.80 -29.15
N ASP A 165 -26.60 -47.18 -28.68
CA ASP A 165 -26.06 -47.37 -27.34
C ASP A 165 -26.88 -46.56 -26.31
N GLU A 166 -27.10 -45.27 -26.55
CA GLU A 166 -27.85 -44.34 -25.69
C GLU A 166 -28.76 -43.41 -26.53
N PRO A 167 -30.01 -43.84 -26.83
CA PRO A 167 -30.97 -43.00 -27.55
C PRO A 167 -31.49 -41.87 -26.66
N GLY A 168 -31.52 -40.65 -27.18
CA GLY A 168 -32.08 -39.52 -26.45
C GLY A 168 -31.83 -38.17 -27.11
N GLU A 169 -32.48 -37.16 -26.54
CA GLU A 169 -32.37 -35.77 -26.98
C GLU A 169 -30.90 -35.31 -26.96
N ALA A 170 -30.15 -35.57 -25.89
CA ALA A 170 -28.74 -35.16 -25.76
C ALA A 170 -27.88 -35.71 -26.90
N THR A 171 -27.94 -37.02 -27.16
CA THR A 171 -27.22 -37.71 -28.25
C THR A 171 -27.56 -37.12 -29.61
N ASN A 172 -28.83 -36.79 -29.86
CA ASN A 172 -29.28 -36.19 -31.12
C ASN A 172 -28.71 -34.78 -31.31
N TYR A 173 -28.74 -33.95 -30.27
CA TYR A 173 -28.19 -32.58 -30.33
C TYR A 173 -26.67 -32.60 -30.52
N GLU A 174 -25.96 -33.46 -29.76
CA GLU A 174 -24.51 -33.58 -29.87
C GLU A 174 -24.08 -34.09 -31.25
N GLY A 175 -24.67 -35.18 -31.72
CA GLY A 175 -24.33 -35.73 -33.03
C GLY A 175 -24.74 -34.78 -34.16
N TRP A 176 -25.89 -34.09 -34.07
CA TRP A 176 -26.26 -33.09 -35.06
C TRP A 176 -25.29 -31.90 -35.09
N ALA A 177 -24.76 -31.44 -33.94
CA ALA A 177 -23.78 -30.36 -33.91
C ALA A 177 -22.50 -30.72 -34.72
N VAL A 178 -22.00 -31.96 -34.54
CA VAL A 178 -20.84 -32.47 -35.28
C VAL A 178 -21.15 -32.64 -36.76
N ILE A 179 -22.27 -33.30 -37.09
CA ILE A 179 -22.72 -33.51 -38.48
C ILE A 179 -22.89 -32.17 -39.18
N ARG A 180 -23.49 -31.18 -38.53
CA ARG A 180 -23.75 -29.87 -39.15
C ARG A 180 -22.46 -29.11 -39.43
N SER A 181 -21.49 -29.14 -38.52
CA SER A 181 -20.17 -28.56 -38.74
C SER A 181 -19.48 -29.20 -39.95
N ALA A 182 -19.46 -30.54 -40.00
CA ALA A 182 -18.91 -31.31 -41.12
C ALA A 182 -19.69 -31.05 -42.43
N ALA A 183 -21.01 -30.91 -42.37
CA ALA A 183 -21.88 -30.65 -43.51
C ALA A 183 -21.59 -29.29 -44.14
N LYS A 184 -21.43 -28.25 -43.31
CA LYS A 184 -21.03 -26.92 -43.79
C LYS A 184 -19.65 -26.95 -44.44
N ALA A 185 -18.68 -27.58 -43.79
CA ALA A 185 -17.32 -27.67 -44.31
C ALA A 185 -17.27 -28.47 -45.63
N ALA A 186 -18.12 -29.51 -45.78
CA ALA A 186 -18.28 -30.27 -47.02
C ALA A 186 -19.17 -29.57 -48.07
N ASN A 187 -19.66 -28.37 -47.79
CA ASN A 187 -20.60 -27.62 -48.61
C ASN A 187 -21.84 -28.45 -49.02
N ALA A 188 -22.36 -29.20 -48.06
CA ALA A 188 -23.50 -30.10 -48.21
C ALA A 188 -24.82 -29.33 -48.26
N ASP A 189 -25.73 -29.76 -49.13
CA ASP A 189 -27.09 -29.24 -49.17
C ASP A 189 -27.91 -29.84 -48.02
N MET A 190 -28.59 -29.00 -47.25
CA MET A 190 -29.43 -29.44 -46.13
C MET A 190 -30.91 -29.19 -46.43
N ASP A 191 -31.79 -30.08 -45.97
CA ASP A 191 -33.23 -29.83 -46.02
C ASP A 191 -33.65 -28.58 -45.22
N GLY A 192 -34.89 -28.14 -45.41
CA GLY A 192 -35.38 -26.91 -44.79
C GLY A 192 -35.45 -26.94 -43.25
N PHE A 193 -35.49 -28.12 -42.63
CA PHE A 193 -35.47 -28.26 -41.18
C PHE A 193 -34.04 -28.19 -40.65
N LEU A 194 -33.13 -28.97 -41.22
CA LEU A 194 -31.71 -29.02 -40.87
C LEU A 194 -31.03 -27.66 -41.09
N ALA A 195 -31.35 -26.98 -42.19
CA ALA A 195 -30.82 -25.64 -42.48
C ALA A 195 -31.21 -24.60 -41.41
N LYS A 196 -32.44 -24.69 -40.88
CA LYS A 196 -32.96 -23.77 -39.85
C LYS A 196 -32.60 -24.16 -38.42
N THR A 197 -32.24 -25.42 -38.19
CA THR A 197 -31.94 -25.96 -36.87
C THR A 197 -30.46 -25.82 -36.58
N VAL A 198 -30.07 -24.66 -36.06
CA VAL A 198 -28.69 -24.35 -35.74
C VAL A 198 -28.34 -24.98 -34.39
N VAL A 199 -27.40 -25.92 -34.39
CA VAL A 199 -26.82 -26.46 -33.15
C VAL A 199 -25.30 -26.27 -33.22
N VAL A 200 -24.76 -25.61 -32.20
CA VAL A 200 -23.34 -25.29 -32.09
C VAL A 200 -22.79 -25.97 -30.85
N LYS A 201 -21.68 -26.67 -31.03
CA LYS A 201 -20.92 -27.31 -29.96
C LYS A 201 -19.51 -26.72 -30.01
N PRO A 202 -19.21 -25.66 -29.22
CA PRO A 202 -17.88 -25.10 -29.20
C PRO A 202 -16.89 -26.17 -28.76
N GLN A 203 -15.68 -26.14 -29.31
CA GLN A 203 -14.54 -26.96 -28.87
C GLN A 203 -13.43 -26.09 -28.27
N ARG A 204 -13.41 -24.80 -28.65
CA ARG A 204 -12.46 -23.80 -28.16
C ARG A 204 -13.22 -22.53 -27.83
N LEU A 205 -12.70 -21.79 -26.86
CA LEU A 205 -13.18 -20.47 -26.48
C LEU A 205 -12.07 -19.45 -26.71
N ALA A 206 -12.47 -18.21 -27.03
CA ALA A 206 -11.59 -17.06 -27.03
C ALA A 206 -12.10 -16.04 -26.01
N LEU A 207 -11.20 -15.60 -25.13
CA LEU A 207 -11.49 -14.51 -24.20
C LEU A 207 -11.19 -13.18 -24.89
N ARG A 208 -12.17 -12.30 -24.94
CA ARG A 208 -12.03 -10.95 -25.49
C ARG A 208 -12.16 -9.91 -24.38
N PRO A 209 -11.09 -9.65 -23.62
CA PRO A 209 -11.11 -8.61 -22.61
C PRO A 209 -11.30 -7.25 -23.28
N ARG A 210 -12.03 -6.34 -22.63
CA ARG A 210 -12.16 -4.95 -23.08
C ARG A 210 -12.07 -4.01 -21.89
N LYS A 211 -11.34 -2.90 -22.01
CA LYS A 211 -11.36 -1.83 -21.01
C LYS A 211 -12.72 -1.12 -21.07
N ALA A 212 -13.37 -0.99 -19.92
CA ALA A 212 -14.62 -0.29 -19.72
C ALA A 212 -14.48 0.63 -18.50
N GLU A 213 -15.25 1.72 -18.47
CA GLU A 213 -15.29 2.62 -17.32
C GLU A 213 -16.67 2.59 -16.68
N ILE A 214 -16.71 2.42 -15.36
CA ILE A 214 -17.92 2.48 -14.54
C ILE A 214 -17.64 3.41 -13.37
N ASP A 215 -18.43 4.47 -13.21
CA ASP A 215 -18.27 5.45 -12.13
C ASP A 215 -16.83 5.97 -11.99
N SER A 216 -16.15 6.20 -13.12
CA SER A 216 -14.74 6.63 -13.21
C SER A 216 -13.69 5.61 -12.72
N CYS A 217 -14.08 4.35 -12.49
CA CYS A 217 -13.15 3.25 -12.23
C CYS A 217 -12.90 2.44 -13.53
N PRO A 218 -11.64 2.21 -13.92
CA PRO A 218 -11.32 1.32 -15.03
C PRO A 218 -11.62 -0.13 -14.60
N VAL A 219 -12.40 -0.83 -15.42
CA VAL A 219 -12.81 -2.21 -15.22
C VAL A 219 -12.58 -2.97 -16.52
N ILE A 220 -12.09 -4.19 -16.45
CA ILE A 220 -11.92 -5.03 -17.63
C ILE A 220 -13.14 -5.94 -17.74
N GLU A 221 -13.88 -5.85 -18.84
CA GLU A 221 -14.97 -6.78 -19.11
C GLU A 221 -14.48 -7.95 -19.95
N VAL A 222 -14.72 -9.17 -19.49
CA VAL A 222 -14.30 -10.40 -20.17
C VAL A 222 -15.40 -10.84 -21.13
N GLY A 223 -15.20 -10.58 -22.42
CA GLY A 223 -15.99 -11.15 -23.50
C GLY A 223 -15.66 -12.62 -23.71
N ILE A 224 -16.67 -13.39 -24.12
CA ILE A 224 -16.50 -14.78 -24.57
C ILE A 224 -16.88 -14.83 -26.05
N ASP A 225 -16.02 -15.43 -26.85
CA ASP A 225 -16.27 -15.70 -28.26
C ASP A 225 -15.94 -17.15 -28.63
N PHE A 226 -16.65 -17.72 -29.60
CA PHE A 226 -16.36 -19.02 -30.18
C PHE A 226 -16.92 -19.14 -31.61
N PRO A 227 -16.41 -20.07 -32.43
CA PRO A 227 -16.87 -20.24 -33.81
C PRO A 227 -18.39 -20.47 -33.91
N GLU A 228 -19.06 -19.73 -34.80
CA GLU A 228 -20.51 -19.74 -34.99
C GLU A 228 -21.34 -19.32 -33.75
N GLN A 229 -20.76 -18.54 -32.82
CA GLN A 229 -21.48 -18.02 -31.66
C GLN A 229 -22.76 -17.25 -32.06
N PRO A 230 -23.94 -17.62 -31.54
CA PRO A 230 -25.17 -16.85 -31.78
C PRO A 230 -25.09 -15.46 -31.12
N ALA A 231 -25.58 -14.42 -31.81
CA ALA A 231 -25.50 -13.03 -31.32
C ALA A 231 -26.09 -12.82 -29.91
N GLY A 232 -27.15 -13.56 -29.55
CA GLY A 232 -27.79 -13.50 -28.23
C GLY A 232 -27.19 -14.42 -27.16
N PHE A 233 -26.05 -15.07 -27.42
CA PHE A 233 -25.43 -16.01 -26.47
C PHE A 233 -25.05 -15.32 -25.17
N LEU A 234 -24.29 -14.21 -25.23
CA LEU A 234 -23.81 -13.50 -24.05
C LEU A 234 -24.96 -13.01 -23.15
N SER A 235 -26.05 -12.50 -23.74
CA SER A 235 -27.23 -12.08 -22.97
C SER A 235 -27.91 -13.26 -22.25
N SER A 236 -28.02 -14.42 -22.91
CA SER A 236 -28.59 -15.62 -22.29
C SER A 236 -27.65 -16.23 -21.24
N PHE A 237 -26.35 -16.16 -21.50
CA PHE A 237 -25.30 -16.53 -20.55
C PHE A 237 -25.41 -15.66 -19.28
N ASP A 238 -25.46 -14.34 -19.39
CA ASP A 238 -25.52 -13.44 -18.23
C ASP A 238 -26.84 -13.53 -17.46
N ALA A 239 -27.95 -13.82 -18.13
CA ALA A 239 -29.27 -13.91 -17.50
C ALA A 239 -29.42 -15.12 -16.55
N THR A 240 -28.59 -16.15 -16.70
CA THR A 240 -28.66 -17.37 -15.88
C THR A 240 -27.70 -17.27 -14.69
N GLN A 241 -27.99 -17.92 -13.55
CA GLN A 241 -27.07 -17.92 -12.40
C GLN A 241 -25.94 -18.97 -12.51
N ARG A 242 -26.21 -20.10 -13.17
CA ARG A 242 -25.24 -21.19 -13.40
C ARG A 242 -25.07 -21.46 -14.88
N VAL A 243 -23.91 -21.98 -15.26
CA VAL A 243 -23.67 -22.40 -16.64
C VAL A 243 -24.55 -23.61 -16.95
N GLN A 244 -25.35 -23.48 -18.01
CA GLN A 244 -26.22 -24.55 -18.49
C GLN A 244 -25.45 -25.49 -19.42
N ASP A 245 -25.81 -26.77 -19.43
CA ASP A 245 -25.30 -27.73 -20.42
C ASP A 245 -25.80 -27.39 -21.83
N ARG A 246 -26.93 -26.66 -21.91
CA ARG A 246 -27.53 -26.23 -23.16
C ARG A 246 -28.19 -24.86 -23.07
N TYR A 247 -27.89 -23.98 -24.02
CA TYR A 247 -28.55 -22.70 -24.21
C TYR A 247 -29.45 -22.72 -25.43
N ARG A 248 -30.63 -22.09 -25.32
CA ARG A 248 -31.57 -21.89 -26.43
C ARG A 248 -31.67 -20.40 -26.72
N ILE A 249 -31.19 -19.97 -27.89
CA ILE A 249 -31.03 -18.56 -28.25
C ILE A 249 -31.87 -18.28 -29.48
N MET A 250 -32.76 -17.29 -29.38
CA MET A 250 -33.54 -16.81 -30.51
C MET A 250 -32.67 -15.89 -31.37
N GLN A 251 -32.57 -16.18 -32.66
CA GLN A 251 -31.83 -15.37 -33.62
C GLN A 251 -32.72 -14.28 -34.24
N PRO A 252 -32.13 -13.20 -34.80
CA PRO A 252 -32.88 -12.10 -35.41
C PRO A 252 -33.77 -12.53 -36.60
N ASP A 253 -33.42 -13.62 -37.27
CA ASP A 253 -34.18 -14.21 -38.38
C ASP A 253 -35.36 -15.09 -37.91
N GLY A 254 -35.59 -15.18 -36.60
CA GLY A 254 -36.64 -15.99 -35.98
C GLY A 254 -36.28 -17.47 -35.81
N THR A 255 -35.08 -17.89 -36.21
CA THR A 255 -34.59 -19.25 -35.96
C THR A 255 -34.13 -19.40 -34.50
N ILE A 256 -34.01 -20.65 -34.06
CA ILE A 256 -33.52 -20.96 -32.72
C ILE A 256 -32.17 -21.66 -32.88
N ALA A 257 -31.15 -21.07 -32.28
CA ALA A 257 -29.84 -21.68 -32.13
C ALA A 257 -29.74 -22.37 -30.77
N HIS A 258 -29.25 -23.60 -30.77
CA HIS A 258 -28.92 -24.35 -29.57
C HIS A 258 -27.40 -24.38 -29.40
N VAL A 259 -26.90 -24.01 -28.23
CA VAL A 259 -25.48 -24.14 -27.90
C VAL A 259 -25.34 -25.23 -26.85
N VAL A 260 -24.60 -26.30 -27.16
CA VAL A 260 -24.36 -27.44 -26.27
C VAL A 260 -22.94 -27.31 -25.71
N ILE A 261 -22.81 -27.27 -24.38
CA ILE A 261 -21.55 -27.00 -23.69
C ILE A 261 -20.96 -28.31 -23.17
N GLU A 262 -19.71 -28.60 -23.55
CA GLU A 262 -18.96 -29.75 -23.01
C GLU A 262 -18.47 -29.50 -21.57
N PRO A 263 -18.20 -30.55 -20.79
CA PRO A 263 -17.74 -30.41 -19.40
C PRO A 263 -16.50 -29.53 -19.24
N GLU A 264 -15.50 -29.64 -20.12
CA GLU A 264 -14.27 -28.85 -20.09
C GLU A 264 -14.55 -27.35 -20.30
N ILE A 265 -15.36 -27.03 -21.31
CA ILE A 265 -15.81 -25.66 -21.60
C ILE A 265 -16.67 -25.11 -20.47
N LYS A 266 -17.51 -25.96 -19.87
CA LYS A 266 -18.37 -25.59 -18.75
C LYS A 266 -17.54 -25.10 -17.57
N GLN A 267 -16.43 -25.76 -17.24
CA GLN A 267 -15.54 -25.34 -16.15
C GLN A 267 -14.96 -23.93 -16.40
N VAL A 268 -14.49 -23.67 -17.63
CA VAL A 268 -13.97 -22.35 -18.03
C VAL A 268 -15.06 -21.28 -17.91
N LEU A 269 -16.26 -21.58 -18.43
CA LEU A 269 -17.40 -20.68 -18.35
C LEU A 269 -17.87 -20.44 -16.90
N GLU A 270 -17.79 -21.45 -16.03
CA GLU A 270 -18.15 -21.33 -14.61
C GLU A 270 -17.20 -20.39 -13.86
N ALA A 271 -15.90 -20.47 -14.13
CA ALA A 271 -14.92 -19.56 -13.55
C ALA A 271 -15.14 -18.11 -14.04
N ILE A 272 -15.41 -17.90 -15.33
CA ILE A 272 -15.74 -16.57 -15.86
C ILE A 272 -17.04 -16.05 -15.23
N LYS A 273 -18.00 -16.93 -14.97
CA LYS A 273 -19.28 -16.58 -14.36
C LYS A 273 -19.19 -16.28 -12.87
N ALA A 274 -18.19 -16.80 -12.18
CA ALA A 274 -17.89 -16.43 -10.81
C ALA A 274 -17.51 -14.94 -10.69
N ILE A 275 -17.06 -14.32 -11.78
CA ILE A 275 -16.78 -12.89 -11.87
C ILE A 275 -18.12 -12.13 -11.99
N PRO A 276 -18.48 -11.27 -11.03
CA PRO A 276 -19.74 -10.53 -11.07
C PRO A 276 -19.88 -9.72 -12.36
N GLY A 277 -20.90 -10.04 -13.17
CA GLY A 277 -21.16 -9.35 -14.44
C GLY A 277 -20.03 -9.46 -15.47
N ARG A 278 -19.14 -10.47 -15.35
CA ARG A 278 -17.93 -10.64 -16.18
C ARG A 278 -16.99 -9.43 -16.16
N ARG A 279 -17.08 -8.64 -15.07
CA ARG A 279 -16.34 -7.40 -14.89
C ARG A 279 -15.30 -7.59 -13.82
N VAL A 280 -14.07 -7.41 -14.25
CA VAL A 280 -12.84 -7.62 -13.50
C VAL A 280 -12.35 -6.27 -13.01
N ALA A 281 -12.34 -6.08 -11.69
CA ALA A 281 -11.73 -4.94 -11.02
C ALA A 281 -10.81 -5.44 -9.90
N GLY A 282 -9.67 -4.79 -9.70
CA GLY A 282 -8.69 -5.14 -8.68
C GLY A 282 -7.72 -6.28 -9.06
N ASP A 283 -6.77 -6.55 -8.17
CA ASP A 283 -5.58 -7.36 -8.45
C ASP A 283 -5.87 -8.86 -8.69
N SER A 284 -6.83 -9.43 -7.96
CA SER A 284 -7.29 -10.82 -8.22
C SER A 284 -7.86 -10.96 -9.63
N ALA A 285 -8.51 -9.89 -10.09
CA ALA A 285 -8.98 -9.69 -11.44
C ALA A 285 -7.89 -9.87 -12.51
N LEU A 286 -6.83 -9.07 -12.36
CA LEU A 286 -5.69 -9.01 -13.25
C LEU A 286 -4.90 -10.32 -13.27
N SER A 287 -4.79 -11.00 -12.13
CA SER A 287 -4.14 -12.31 -12.03
C SER A 287 -4.86 -13.37 -12.87
N LEU A 288 -6.20 -13.36 -12.90
CA LEU A 288 -7.00 -14.24 -13.76
C LEU A 288 -6.75 -13.95 -15.25
N LEU A 289 -6.69 -12.67 -15.63
CA LEU A 289 -6.43 -12.27 -17.01
C LEU A 289 -5.02 -12.61 -17.47
N ARG A 290 -4.02 -12.46 -16.59
CA ARG A 290 -2.64 -12.81 -16.92
C ARG A 290 -2.44 -14.32 -17.03
N ASN A 291 -2.96 -15.07 -16.07
CA ASN A 291 -2.83 -16.53 -16.03
C ASN A 291 -4.19 -17.20 -15.75
N PRO A 292 -5.06 -17.32 -16.76
CA PRO A 292 -6.35 -17.99 -16.59
C PRO A 292 -6.16 -19.48 -16.27
N TYR A 293 -5.10 -20.11 -16.79
CA TYR A 293 -4.82 -21.54 -16.65
C TYR A 293 -4.55 -21.97 -15.21
N ALA A 294 -3.88 -21.14 -14.41
CA ALA A 294 -3.61 -21.43 -13.01
C ALA A 294 -4.90 -21.59 -12.17
N LEU A 295 -5.97 -20.88 -12.54
CA LEU A 295 -7.25 -20.94 -11.84
C LEU A 295 -8.19 -22.02 -12.40
N LEU A 296 -8.00 -22.36 -13.68
CA LEU A 296 -8.85 -23.29 -14.44
C LEU A 296 -8.32 -24.74 -14.48
N GLY A 297 -7.05 -24.96 -14.12
CA GLY A 297 -6.39 -26.26 -14.21
C GLY A 297 -5.73 -26.52 -15.57
N GLU A 298 -4.81 -27.48 -15.64
CA GLU A 298 -3.99 -27.75 -16.84
C GLU A 298 -4.80 -28.12 -18.10
N GLU A 299 -5.98 -28.73 -17.92
CA GLU A 299 -6.87 -29.13 -19.03
C GLU A 299 -7.51 -27.94 -19.76
N SER A 300 -7.47 -26.74 -19.18
CA SER A 300 -7.99 -25.53 -19.82
C SER A 300 -7.18 -25.06 -21.03
N SER A 301 -5.94 -25.55 -21.19
CA SER A 301 -5.10 -25.31 -22.39
C SER A 301 -5.66 -25.94 -23.67
N ALA A 302 -6.47 -26.99 -23.55
CA ALA A 302 -7.17 -27.60 -24.69
C ALA A 302 -8.32 -26.70 -25.20
N VAL A 303 -8.91 -25.89 -24.31
CA VAL A 303 -10.07 -25.04 -24.58
C VAL A 303 -9.67 -23.61 -24.94
N LEU A 304 -8.68 -23.05 -24.24
CA LEU A 304 -8.17 -21.69 -24.42
C LEU A 304 -6.77 -21.74 -25.03
N ASP A 305 -6.64 -21.27 -26.27
CA ASP A 305 -5.35 -21.17 -26.95
C ASP A 305 -4.48 -20.06 -26.32
N PRO A 306 -3.29 -20.37 -25.76
CA PRO A 306 -2.43 -19.39 -25.12
C PRO A 306 -1.99 -18.26 -26.06
N GLU A 307 -1.68 -18.58 -27.32
CA GLU A 307 -1.24 -17.56 -28.28
C GLU A 307 -2.37 -16.61 -28.64
N GLN A 308 -3.59 -17.15 -28.77
CA GLN A 308 -4.78 -16.34 -29.05
C GLN A 308 -5.17 -15.46 -27.86
N HIS A 309 -4.97 -15.95 -26.63
CA HIS A 309 -5.23 -15.19 -25.41
C HIS A 309 -4.29 -13.98 -25.27
N GLU A 310 -2.99 -14.16 -25.49
CA GLU A 310 -2.02 -13.06 -25.52
C GLU A 310 -2.37 -12.02 -26.59
N GLN A 311 -2.74 -12.48 -27.79
CA GLN A 311 -3.14 -11.58 -28.87
C GLN A 311 -4.41 -10.80 -28.52
N SER A 312 -5.38 -11.44 -27.85
CA SER A 312 -6.62 -10.78 -27.42
C SER A 312 -6.40 -9.72 -26.34
N LEU A 313 -5.39 -9.89 -25.46
CA LEU A 313 -4.98 -8.86 -24.51
C LEU A 313 -4.33 -7.67 -25.22
N ALA A 314 -3.47 -7.93 -26.21
CA ALA A 314 -2.83 -6.89 -27.01
C ALA A 314 -3.87 -6.09 -27.83
N ASP A 315 -4.83 -6.74 -28.47
CA ASP A 315 -5.93 -6.10 -29.21
C ASP A 315 -6.80 -5.21 -28.30
N ALA A 316 -6.88 -5.55 -27.00
CA ALA A 316 -7.60 -4.78 -25.99
C ALA A 316 -6.78 -3.60 -25.41
N GLY A 317 -5.51 -3.44 -25.81
CA GLY A 317 -4.60 -2.44 -25.23
C GLY A 317 -4.29 -2.70 -23.75
N ILE A 318 -4.29 -3.97 -23.33
CA ILE A 318 -3.92 -4.40 -21.98
C ILE A 318 -2.51 -4.99 -22.08
N TYR A 319 -1.54 -4.27 -21.52
CA TYR A 319 -0.15 -4.70 -21.48
C TYR A 319 0.27 -4.88 -20.03
N PHE A 320 0.77 -6.07 -19.71
CA PHE A 320 1.45 -6.29 -18.45
C PHE A 320 2.89 -5.81 -18.58
N HIS A 321 3.43 -5.19 -17.54
CA HIS A 321 4.75 -4.58 -17.56
C HIS A 321 5.69 -5.36 -16.65
N HIS A 322 6.85 -5.73 -17.18
CA HIS A 322 8.00 -6.06 -16.34
C HIS A 322 8.48 -4.77 -15.68
N PHE A 323 8.78 -4.83 -14.39
CA PHE A 323 9.26 -3.65 -13.68
C PHE A 323 10.70 -3.85 -13.20
N ARG A 324 11.47 -2.76 -13.22
CA ARG A 324 12.82 -2.71 -12.68
C ARG A 324 13.02 -1.41 -11.90
N LEU A 325 13.65 -1.53 -10.73
CA LEU A 325 14.01 -0.38 -9.91
C LEU A 325 15.47 -0.03 -10.12
N GLU A 326 15.74 1.24 -10.37
CA GLU A 326 17.08 1.80 -10.51
C GLU A 326 17.27 2.97 -9.53
N PRO A 327 18.05 2.80 -8.45
CA PRO A 327 18.36 3.91 -7.54
C PRO A 327 19.35 4.87 -8.20
N GLN A 328 19.00 6.15 -8.24
CA GLN A 328 19.93 7.21 -8.60
C GLN A 328 20.56 7.81 -7.35
N PHE A 329 21.89 7.87 -7.36
CA PHE A 329 22.68 8.41 -6.27
C PHE A 329 23.14 9.82 -6.59
N ASN A 330 23.12 10.70 -5.59
CA ASN A 330 23.73 12.01 -5.72
C ASN A 330 25.26 11.86 -5.79
N VAL A 331 25.87 12.47 -6.80
CA VAL A 331 27.31 12.37 -7.11
C VAL A 331 28.18 12.92 -5.98
N GLU A 332 27.70 13.92 -5.22
CA GLU A 332 28.47 14.56 -4.15
C GLU A 332 28.36 13.84 -2.80
N SER A 333 27.17 13.31 -2.47
CA SER A 333 26.91 12.70 -1.15
C SER A 333 26.92 11.17 -1.16
N GLY A 334 26.84 10.52 -2.32
CA GLY A 334 26.71 9.07 -2.46
C GLY A 334 25.40 8.49 -1.92
N LYS A 335 24.44 9.35 -1.55
CA LYS A 335 23.13 8.98 -1.01
C LYS A 335 22.09 8.83 -2.10
N ILE A 336 21.05 8.03 -1.84
CA ILE A 336 19.94 7.83 -2.77
C ILE A 336 19.15 9.15 -2.89
N ALA A 337 19.10 9.70 -4.10
CA ALA A 337 18.36 10.92 -4.41
C ALA A 337 16.94 10.59 -4.88
N THR A 338 16.82 9.65 -5.82
CA THR A 338 15.56 9.19 -6.41
C THR A 338 15.66 7.72 -6.76
N ILE A 339 14.52 7.04 -6.86
CA ILE A 339 14.45 5.68 -7.43
C ILE A 339 13.57 5.75 -8.67
N LEU A 340 14.11 5.29 -9.79
CA LEU A 340 13.36 5.16 -11.04
C LEU A 340 12.73 3.77 -11.11
N LEU A 341 11.44 3.73 -11.39
CA LEU A 341 10.69 2.52 -11.73
C LEU A 341 10.54 2.49 -13.24
N HIS A 342 11.30 1.62 -13.89
CA HIS A 342 11.18 1.34 -15.32
C HIS A 342 10.12 0.26 -15.52
N LEU A 343 9.20 0.50 -16.45
CA LEU A 343 8.10 -0.37 -16.81
C LEU A 343 8.23 -0.74 -18.29
N SER A 344 8.56 -1.99 -18.56
CA SER A 344 8.71 -2.52 -19.92
C SER A 344 7.48 -3.35 -20.31
N PRO A 345 6.67 -2.93 -21.29
CA PRO A 345 5.47 -3.64 -21.70
C PRO A 345 5.79 -4.99 -22.36
N ILE A 346 5.06 -6.03 -21.94
CA ILE A 346 5.13 -7.37 -22.52
C ILE A 346 4.25 -7.38 -23.75
N SER A 347 4.88 -7.39 -24.91
CA SER A 347 4.23 -7.23 -26.19
C SER A 347 5.04 -7.94 -27.27
N ARG A 348 4.35 -8.49 -28.28
CA ARG A 348 5.02 -9.08 -29.47
C ARG A 348 5.71 -8.00 -30.31
N GLU A 349 5.17 -6.78 -30.29
CA GLU A 349 5.78 -5.61 -30.91
C GLU A 349 6.46 -4.74 -29.85
N PRO A 350 7.72 -4.32 -30.02
CA PRO A 350 8.42 -3.53 -29.02
C PRO A 350 7.75 -2.15 -28.86
N LEU A 351 7.16 -1.93 -27.69
CA LEU A 351 6.60 -0.65 -27.25
C LEU A 351 7.63 0.07 -26.36
N PRO A 352 7.59 1.41 -26.27
CA PRO A 352 8.54 2.16 -25.45
C PRO A 352 8.35 1.87 -23.96
N ASP A 353 9.46 1.84 -23.22
CA ASP A 353 9.45 1.74 -21.76
C ASP A 353 8.91 3.04 -21.13
N GLU A 354 8.17 2.89 -20.03
CA GLU A 354 7.73 4.01 -19.21
C GLU A 354 8.55 4.11 -17.92
N THR A 355 8.78 5.32 -17.43
CA THR A 355 9.57 5.55 -16.20
C THR A 355 8.79 6.38 -15.20
N LEU A 356 8.59 5.86 -14.00
CA LEU A 356 8.01 6.56 -12.87
C LEU A 356 9.08 6.91 -11.83
N ASN A 357 8.96 8.08 -11.21
CA ASN A 357 9.98 8.59 -10.30
C ASN A 357 9.47 8.58 -8.86
N PHE A 358 10.18 7.85 -8.00
CA PHE A 358 10.04 7.99 -6.56
C PHE A 358 11.03 9.05 -6.07
N ASN A 359 10.50 10.17 -5.57
CA ASN A 359 11.30 11.30 -5.08
C ASN A 359 11.48 11.30 -3.55
N SER A 360 10.78 10.41 -2.83
CA SER A 360 10.93 10.25 -1.39
C SER A 360 10.58 8.83 -0.93
N PRO A 361 11.11 8.38 0.22
CA PRO A 361 10.71 7.09 0.82
C PRO A 361 9.23 7.02 1.19
N GLY A 362 8.59 8.17 1.43
CA GLY A 362 7.15 8.23 1.73
C GLY A 362 6.28 7.82 0.53
N ILE A 363 6.73 8.10 -0.70
CA ILE A 363 6.03 7.69 -1.93
C ILE A 363 6.45 6.26 -2.33
N PHE A 364 7.69 5.87 -2.04
CA PHE A 364 8.19 4.52 -2.33
C PHE A 364 7.63 3.46 -1.38
N SER A 365 7.41 3.78 -0.10
CA SER A 365 6.92 2.82 0.91
C SER A 365 5.56 2.18 0.55
N PRO A 366 4.54 2.94 0.09
CA PRO A 366 3.28 2.35 -0.38
C PRO A 366 3.47 1.35 -1.52
N PHE A 367 4.39 1.62 -2.46
CA PHE A 367 4.70 0.67 -3.54
C PHE A 367 5.27 -0.65 -3.01
N VAL A 368 6.20 -0.58 -2.07
CA VAL A 368 6.78 -1.78 -1.45
C VAL A 368 5.75 -2.56 -0.63
N GLN A 369 4.85 -1.88 0.07
CA GLN A 369 3.75 -2.51 0.81
C GLN A 369 2.77 -3.22 -0.13
N GLU A 370 2.46 -2.60 -1.26
CA GLU A 370 1.60 -3.17 -2.29
C GLU A 370 2.21 -4.45 -2.89
N LEU A 371 3.51 -4.43 -3.22
CA LEU A 371 4.23 -5.62 -3.69
C LEU A 371 4.24 -6.74 -2.64
N ARG A 372 4.44 -6.39 -1.37
CA ARG A 372 4.40 -7.36 -0.25
C ARG A 372 3.03 -8.02 -0.13
N PHE A 373 1.96 -7.22 -0.19
CA PHE A 373 0.59 -7.73 -0.11
C PHE A 373 0.29 -8.70 -1.26
N LYS A 374 0.68 -8.33 -2.49
CA LYS A 374 0.45 -9.14 -3.70
C LYS A 374 1.22 -10.46 -3.68
N LEU A 375 2.48 -10.43 -3.25
CA LEU A 375 3.28 -11.64 -3.11
C LEU A 375 2.71 -12.57 -2.02
N ALA A 376 2.31 -12.02 -0.87
CA ALA A 376 1.69 -12.80 0.21
C ALA A 376 0.35 -13.43 -0.20
N ALA A 377 -0.39 -12.80 -1.11
CA ALA A 377 -1.62 -13.31 -1.68
C ALA A 377 -1.40 -14.30 -2.85
N GLY A 378 -0.14 -14.55 -3.27
CA GLY A 378 0.19 -15.45 -4.37
C GLY A 378 -0.31 -14.97 -5.74
N MET A 379 -0.41 -13.64 -5.93
CA MET A 379 -0.93 -13.05 -7.16
C MET A 379 0.13 -13.03 -8.26
N SER A 380 -0.24 -13.42 -9.49
CA SER A 380 0.65 -13.43 -10.66
C SER A 380 0.74 -12.08 -11.37
N ALA A 381 -0.17 -11.15 -11.06
CA ALA A 381 -0.18 -9.79 -11.58
C ALA A 381 -0.79 -8.81 -10.57
N GLY A 382 -0.51 -7.51 -10.74
CA GLY A 382 -1.11 -6.47 -9.90
C GLY A 382 -1.18 -5.11 -10.59
N PHE A 383 -1.86 -4.15 -9.96
CA PHE A 383 -2.01 -2.80 -10.49
C PHE A 383 -1.17 -1.77 -9.72
N TRP A 384 -0.53 -0.82 -10.39
CA TRP A 384 0.13 0.32 -9.75
C TRP A 384 0.05 1.57 -10.62
N GLN A 385 -0.53 2.65 -10.08
CA GLN A 385 -0.57 3.99 -10.72
C GLN A 385 -1.00 4.00 -12.20
N GLY A 386 -1.94 3.15 -12.61
CA GLY A 386 -2.40 3.08 -14.00
C GLY A 386 -1.79 1.95 -14.82
N PHE A 387 -0.80 1.23 -14.28
CA PHE A 387 -0.07 0.17 -14.98
C PHE A 387 -0.35 -1.20 -14.38
N GLU A 388 -0.58 -2.18 -15.25
CA GLU A 388 -0.62 -3.59 -14.90
C GLU A 388 0.81 -4.14 -14.81
N LEU A 389 1.23 -4.59 -13.63
CA LEU A 389 2.54 -5.17 -13.32
C LEU A 389 2.50 -6.69 -13.44
N GLU A 390 3.52 -7.27 -14.04
CA GLU A 390 3.76 -8.71 -13.98
C GLU A 390 4.52 -9.11 -12.72
N LEU A 391 3.97 -10.09 -12.00
CA LEU A 391 4.53 -10.64 -10.75
C LEU A 391 4.81 -12.15 -10.85
N GLY A 392 4.66 -12.76 -12.02
CA GLY A 392 4.86 -14.21 -12.20
C GLY A 392 6.26 -14.69 -11.79
N ASP A 393 7.28 -13.89 -12.10
CA ASP A 393 8.69 -14.16 -11.76
C ASP A 393 9.14 -13.42 -10.48
N PHE A 394 8.24 -12.73 -9.78
CA PHE A 394 8.56 -11.94 -8.60
C PHE A 394 8.63 -12.84 -7.35
N ASP A 395 9.79 -12.86 -6.68
CA ASP A 395 10.04 -13.74 -5.53
C ASP A 395 10.32 -12.99 -4.22
N GLU A 396 10.33 -13.73 -3.10
CA GLU A 396 10.64 -13.16 -1.78
C GLU A 396 12.04 -12.55 -1.70
N ARG A 397 12.99 -13.01 -2.52
CA ARG A 397 14.37 -12.49 -2.52
C ARG A 397 14.41 -11.09 -3.11
N GLN A 398 13.74 -10.88 -4.25
CA GLN A 398 13.58 -9.58 -4.88
C GLN A 398 12.82 -8.62 -3.97
N LEU A 399 11.76 -9.06 -3.30
CA LEU A 399 11.06 -8.24 -2.30
C LEU A 399 12.01 -7.81 -1.17
N LEU A 400 12.83 -8.73 -0.64
CA LEU A 400 13.79 -8.42 0.40
C LEU A 400 14.86 -7.41 -0.06
N GLU A 401 15.31 -7.46 -1.30
CA GLU A 401 16.23 -6.47 -1.88
C GLU A 401 15.60 -5.08 -1.95
N ILE A 402 14.34 -5.00 -2.39
CA ILE A 402 13.56 -3.76 -2.45
C ILE A 402 13.34 -3.19 -1.04
N GLU A 403 13.02 -4.04 -0.06
CA GLU A 403 12.85 -3.63 1.34
C GLU A 403 14.16 -3.12 1.95
N LYS A 404 15.30 -3.77 1.67
CA LYS A 404 16.63 -3.27 2.07
C LYS A 404 16.94 -1.92 1.44
N LEU A 405 16.50 -1.70 0.21
CA LEU A 405 16.70 -0.43 -0.49
C LEU A 405 15.85 0.69 0.14
N LEU A 406 14.58 0.40 0.48
CA LEU A 406 13.73 1.31 1.24
C LEU A 406 14.32 1.63 2.63
N ASP A 407 14.76 0.61 3.37
CA ASP A 407 15.38 0.72 4.69
C ASP A 407 16.70 1.53 4.64
N ARG A 408 17.53 1.30 3.62
CA ARG A 408 18.72 2.11 3.37
C ARG A 408 18.36 3.57 3.13
N TRP A 409 17.39 3.86 2.26
CA TRP A 409 17.00 5.23 1.95
C TRP A 409 16.39 5.94 3.16
N GLN A 410 15.58 5.23 3.95
CA GLN A 410 15.06 5.74 5.22
C GLN A 410 16.17 6.02 6.24
N ARG A 411 17.19 5.17 6.34
CA ARG A 411 18.35 5.39 7.22
C ARG A 411 19.24 6.54 6.76
N GLU A 412 19.43 6.73 5.46
CA GLU A 412 20.21 7.85 4.91
C GLU A 412 19.52 9.19 5.20
N LEU A 413 18.19 9.27 5.03
CA LEU A 413 17.40 10.43 5.44
C LEU A 413 17.37 10.61 6.95
N ALA A 414 17.21 9.51 7.70
CA ALA A 414 17.22 9.58 9.16
C ALA A 414 18.59 10.05 9.66
N GLY A 415 19.69 9.56 9.09
CA GLY A 415 21.05 10.04 9.35
C GLY A 415 21.21 11.54 9.12
N GLU A 416 20.69 12.07 8.01
CA GLU A 416 20.66 13.54 7.77
C GLU A 416 19.82 14.29 8.80
N LEU A 417 18.68 13.73 9.21
CA LEU A 417 17.83 14.29 10.26
C LEU A 417 18.54 14.28 11.62
N PHE A 418 19.30 13.23 11.93
CA PHE A 418 20.02 13.09 13.19
C PHE A 418 21.27 13.95 13.24
N ASP A 419 22.01 14.10 12.14
CA ASP A 419 23.09 15.08 12.04
C ASP A 419 22.53 16.51 12.22
N SER A 420 21.34 16.78 11.67
CA SER A 420 20.65 18.06 11.86
C SER A 420 20.13 18.30 13.29
N LEU A 421 19.99 17.27 14.14
CA LEU A 421 19.69 17.46 15.56
C LEU A 421 20.84 18.17 16.30
N PHE A 422 22.08 18.00 15.84
CA PHE A 422 23.26 18.64 16.43
C PHE A 422 23.59 19.99 15.79
N GLU A 423 22.90 20.39 14.71
CA GLU A 423 23.02 21.72 14.11
C GLU A 423 22.28 22.76 14.97
N LEU A 424 23.00 23.42 15.88
CA LEU A 424 22.46 24.47 16.75
C LEU A 424 21.79 25.63 15.99
N SER A 425 22.15 25.84 14.72
CA SER A 425 21.56 26.87 13.86
C SER A 425 20.05 26.71 13.60
N ARG A 426 19.50 25.50 13.78
CA ARG A 426 18.06 25.22 13.61
C ARG A 426 17.24 25.49 14.87
N TYR A 427 17.91 25.66 16.00
CA TYR A 427 17.29 25.97 17.28
C TYR A 427 17.34 27.48 17.54
N GLY A 428 16.47 27.99 18.41
CA GLY A 428 16.47 29.42 18.73
C GLY A 428 17.77 29.86 19.40
N ASP A 429 18.17 31.13 19.20
CA ASP A 429 19.44 31.77 19.61
C ASP A 429 19.89 31.53 21.08
N ARG A 430 19.00 31.04 21.95
CA ARG A 430 19.23 30.82 23.37
C ARG A 430 19.68 29.40 23.72
N ILE A 431 19.70 28.48 22.75
CA ILE A 431 20.04 27.07 22.96
C ILE A 431 21.53 26.88 22.75
N ILE A 432 22.22 26.41 23.81
CA ILE A 432 23.68 26.21 23.81
C ILE A 432 24.04 24.78 23.40
N GLY A 433 23.15 23.80 23.61
CA GLY A 433 23.46 22.40 23.38
C GLY A 433 22.31 21.43 23.67
N LEU A 434 22.51 20.16 23.29
CA LEU A 434 21.74 19.00 23.75
C LEU A 434 22.56 18.30 24.83
N GLY A 435 22.06 18.23 26.06
CA GLY A 435 22.79 17.58 27.17
C GLY A 435 21.92 17.26 28.38
N GLU A 436 22.55 16.71 29.43
CA GLU A 436 21.85 16.44 30.70
C GLU A 436 21.38 17.76 31.31
N ILE A 437 20.09 17.81 31.67
CA ILE A 437 19.48 18.99 32.27
C ILE A 437 19.83 19.01 33.76
N ALA A 438 20.81 19.81 34.16
CA ALA A 438 21.08 20.06 35.58
C ALA A 438 19.93 20.87 36.21
N PRO A 439 19.44 20.50 37.41
CA PRO A 439 18.46 21.30 38.13
C PRO A 439 19.05 22.68 38.47
N VAL A 440 18.31 23.76 38.20
CA VAL A 440 18.73 25.12 38.53
C VAL A 440 18.83 25.26 40.04
N SER A 441 20.05 25.34 40.56
CA SER A 441 20.33 25.72 41.95
C SER A 441 20.60 27.22 41.97
N SER A 442 19.59 28.02 42.32
CA SER A 442 19.81 29.42 42.69
C SER A 442 19.64 29.55 44.20
N PRO A 443 20.58 30.18 44.93
CA PRO A 443 20.49 30.36 46.37
C PRO A 443 19.27 31.20 46.81
N PHE A 444 18.62 31.92 45.89
CA PHE A 444 17.40 32.70 46.16
C PHE A 444 16.09 31.94 45.82
N LEU A 445 16.15 30.79 45.15
CA LEU A 445 14.99 29.99 44.73
C LEU A 445 14.79 28.71 45.54
N MET A 446 15.65 28.41 46.51
CA MET A 446 15.47 27.28 47.40
C MET A 446 14.59 27.65 48.61
N ARG A 447 13.43 26.99 48.72
CA ARG A 447 13.14 26.29 49.97
C ARG A 447 14.06 25.08 49.99
N THR A 448 14.98 25.02 50.95
CA THR A 448 16.12 24.11 50.97
C THR A 448 15.68 22.65 50.92
N THR A 449 15.76 22.01 49.75
CA THR A 449 15.38 20.61 49.47
C THR A 449 16.37 19.58 50.04
N GLY A 450 16.89 19.83 51.24
CA GLY A 450 17.69 18.89 52.04
C GLY A 450 17.25 18.80 53.51
N GLN A 451 16.16 19.49 53.87
CA GLN A 451 15.71 19.69 55.26
C GLN A 451 14.37 19.00 55.58
N GLU A 452 13.89 18.07 54.76
CA GLU A 452 12.60 17.37 54.96
C GLU A 452 12.54 16.42 56.19
N TRP A 453 13.69 16.14 56.81
CA TRP A 453 13.79 15.30 58.01
C TRP A 453 13.94 16.10 59.31
N LEU A 454 14.11 17.43 59.22
CA LEU A 454 14.22 18.29 60.40
C LEU A 454 12.84 18.42 61.08
N PRO A 455 12.77 18.47 62.42
CA PRO A 455 11.53 18.71 63.12
C PRO A 455 10.88 20.01 62.62
N PRO A 456 9.55 20.07 62.39
CA PRO A 456 8.87 21.28 61.93
C PRO A 456 9.02 22.47 62.89
N GLU A 457 9.35 22.18 64.16
CA GLU A 457 9.64 23.16 65.21
C GLU A 457 11.00 23.87 65.00
N ALA A 458 11.90 23.36 64.15
CA ALA A 458 13.19 24.00 63.85
C ALA A 458 13.02 25.33 63.07
N ASP A 459 11.93 25.48 62.32
CA ASP A 459 11.57 26.74 61.63
C ASP A 459 11.02 27.81 62.61
N GLU A 460 10.58 27.41 63.82
CA GLU A 460 10.03 28.34 64.83
C GLU A 460 11.10 28.99 65.72
N PHE A 461 12.35 28.50 65.68
CA PHE A 461 13.46 29.06 66.46
C PHE A 461 14.32 30.02 65.63
N GLU A 462 14.77 31.11 66.26
CA GLU A 462 15.45 32.27 65.66
C GLU A 462 16.47 31.93 64.56
N GLU A 463 16.63 32.83 63.58
CA GLU A 463 17.50 32.75 62.39
C GLU A 463 18.93 32.22 62.68
N ALA A 464 19.44 32.46 63.89
CA ALA A 464 20.73 31.92 64.38
C ALA A 464 20.78 30.38 64.49
N VAL A 465 19.67 29.72 64.84
CA VAL A 465 19.58 28.25 64.97
C VAL A 465 19.62 27.57 63.59
N GLY A 466 19.04 28.21 62.57
CA GLY A 466 19.10 27.74 61.18
C GLY A 466 20.52 27.73 60.62
N GLU A 467 21.31 28.77 60.89
CA GLU A 467 22.74 28.82 60.54
C GLU A 467 23.55 27.76 61.32
N ALA A 468 23.25 27.57 62.61
CA ALA A 468 23.92 26.58 63.44
C ALA A 468 23.72 25.14 62.94
N ILE A 469 22.52 24.83 62.41
CA ILE A 469 22.17 23.53 61.83
C ILE A 469 22.85 23.34 60.46
N ALA A 470 22.89 24.39 59.63
CA ALA A 470 23.53 24.33 58.30
C ALA A 470 25.04 24.03 58.34
N GLN A 471 25.71 24.33 59.46
CA GLN A 471 27.14 24.10 59.66
C GLN A 471 27.48 22.70 60.19
N VAL A 472 26.49 21.88 60.54
CA VAL A 472 26.70 20.53 61.06
C VAL A 472 26.76 19.52 59.90
N ASN A 473 27.80 18.68 59.88
CA ASN A 473 27.87 17.58 58.93
C ASN A 473 27.07 16.38 59.44
N PHE A 474 25.86 16.19 58.90
CA PHE A 474 24.91 15.15 59.30
C PHE A 474 25.23 13.74 58.78
N ASP A 475 26.35 13.55 58.07
CA ASP A 475 26.77 12.22 57.60
C ASP A 475 27.91 11.63 58.46
N ASP A 476 28.41 12.37 59.47
CA ASP A 476 29.44 11.90 60.41
C ASP A 476 28.86 11.21 61.65
N ALA A 477 29.06 9.88 61.74
CA ALA A 477 28.64 9.07 62.90
C ALA A 477 29.42 9.43 64.20
N GLY A 478 30.60 10.04 64.11
CA GLY A 478 31.37 10.55 65.25
C GLY A 478 30.74 11.80 65.86
N ALA A 479 30.20 12.69 65.03
CA ALA A 479 29.48 13.89 65.46
C ALA A 479 28.17 13.54 66.19
N LEU A 480 27.42 12.52 65.74
CA LEU A 480 26.21 12.04 66.43
C LEU A 480 26.50 11.51 67.85
N LYS A 481 27.60 10.77 68.02
CA LYS A 481 28.03 10.28 69.35
C LYS A 481 28.41 11.44 70.28
N THR A 482 29.04 12.47 69.72
CA THR A 482 29.44 13.67 70.47
C THR A 482 28.22 14.51 70.89
N LEU A 483 27.22 14.64 70.02
CA LEU A 483 25.94 15.28 70.36
C LEU A 483 25.22 14.51 71.48
N THR A 484 25.19 13.18 71.39
CA THR A 484 24.58 12.32 72.42
C THR A 484 25.22 12.53 73.79
N LEU A 485 26.56 12.52 73.86
CA LEU A 485 27.30 12.75 75.10
C LEU A 485 27.01 14.13 75.70
N ARG A 486 26.93 15.18 74.86
CA ARG A 486 26.65 16.56 75.32
C ARG A 486 25.22 16.74 75.80
N ILE A 487 24.26 16.01 75.24
CA ILE A 487 22.87 15.99 75.73
C ILE A 487 22.82 15.33 77.11
N ASP A 488 23.48 14.19 77.29
CA ASP A 488 23.54 13.47 78.57
C ASP A 488 24.24 14.32 79.66
N GLU A 489 25.32 15.03 79.32
CA GLU A 489 26.03 15.96 80.22
C GLU A 489 25.14 17.16 80.62
N ALA A 490 24.41 17.74 79.67
CA ALA A 490 23.51 18.87 79.94
C ALA A 490 22.32 18.46 80.82
N ILE A 491 21.76 17.25 80.64
CA ILE A 491 20.70 16.70 81.50
C ILE A 491 21.24 16.49 82.93
N ALA A 492 22.46 15.97 83.08
CA ALA A 492 23.08 15.75 84.39
C ALA A 492 23.43 17.06 85.12
N ALA A 493 23.78 18.11 84.38
CA ALA A 493 24.09 19.45 84.91
C ALA A 493 22.85 20.34 85.12
N GLY A 494 21.68 19.95 84.59
CA GLY A 494 20.44 20.74 84.64
C GLY A 494 20.43 21.94 83.70
N GLU A 495 21.21 21.90 82.62
CA GLU A 495 21.34 22.98 81.65
C GLU A 495 20.26 22.88 80.55
N GLY A 496 19.61 24.01 80.24
CA GLY A 496 18.52 24.04 79.25
C GLY A 496 18.97 24.05 77.78
N HIS A 497 20.27 24.11 77.51
CA HIS A 497 20.83 24.30 76.17
C HIS A 497 22.06 23.41 75.96
N VAL A 498 22.27 22.95 74.72
CA VAL A 498 23.34 22.07 74.29
C VAL A 498 23.99 22.65 73.03
N CYS A 499 25.33 22.65 72.97
CA CYS A 499 26.04 23.13 71.79
C CYS A 499 26.17 22.05 70.72
N LEU A 500 25.73 22.34 69.50
CA LEU A 500 25.85 21.40 68.37
C LEU A 500 27.31 21.14 67.98
N PRO A 501 27.67 19.89 67.61
CA PRO A 501 29.02 19.56 67.15
C PRO A 501 29.29 20.20 65.77
N GLY A 502 30.35 21.02 65.68
CA GLY A 502 30.75 21.71 64.45
C GLY A 502 30.47 23.21 64.45
N SER A 503 29.27 23.64 64.85
CA SER A 503 28.90 25.06 64.89
C SER A 503 29.18 25.76 66.23
N GLY A 504 29.19 25.01 67.34
CA GLY A 504 29.49 25.55 68.68
C GLY A 504 28.43 26.50 69.25
N GLN A 505 27.29 26.66 68.60
CA GLN A 505 26.19 27.51 69.08
C GLN A 505 25.23 26.74 70.00
N PRO A 506 24.70 27.37 71.07
CA PRO A 506 23.80 26.75 72.03
C PRO A 506 22.39 26.62 71.46
N VAL A 507 21.83 25.41 71.51
CA VAL A 507 20.48 25.06 71.04
C VAL A 507 19.67 24.49 72.21
N PRO A 508 18.36 24.78 72.34
CA PRO A 508 17.55 24.23 73.42
C PRO A 508 17.61 22.70 73.49
N LEU A 509 17.68 22.15 74.72
CA LEU A 509 17.85 20.71 74.95
C LEU A 509 16.79 19.85 74.23
N ARG A 510 15.54 20.31 74.21
CA ARG A 510 14.43 19.61 73.51
C ARG A 510 14.67 19.46 72.01
N LEU A 511 15.21 20.49 71.36
CA LEU A 511 15.49 20.47 69.92
C LEU A 511 16.70 19.57 69.64
N ALA A 512 17.71 19.56 70.53
CA ALA A 512 18.86 18.68 70.43
C ALA A 512 18.49 17.19 70.56
N GLU A 513 17.58 16.82 71.48
CA GLU A 513 17.06 15.46 71.64
C GLU A 513 16.28 14.98 70.40
N GLN A 514 15.45 15.84 69.80
CA GLN A 514 14.72 15.53 68.57
C GLN A 514 15.68 15.36 67.38
N LEU A 515 16.67 16.26 67.24
CA LEU A 515 17.71 16.18 66.20
C LEU A 515 18.50 14.87 66.30
N GLN A 516 18.92 14.47 67.50
CA GLN A 516 19.62 13.21 67.72
C GLN A 516 18.79 12.01 67.24
N LYS A 517 17.49 12.00 67.54
CA LYS A 517 16.58 10.90 67.19
C LYS A 517 16.38 10.76 65.68
N GLU A 518 16.13 11.86 64.97
CA GLU A 518 15.94 11.81 63.51
C GLU A 518 17.26 11.59 62.76
N TRP A 519 18.37 12.13 63.26
CA TRP A 519 19.71 11.88 62.71
C TRP A 519 20.11 10.40 62.86
N GLY A 520 19.81 9.77 64.00
CA GLY A 520 20.03 8.33 64.20
C GLY A 520 19.25 7.44 63.22
N LYS A 521 18.00 7.79 62.90
CA LYS A 521 17.20 7.07 61.90
C LYS A 521 17.77 7.19 60.49
N ARG A 522 18.28 8.37 60.12
CA ARG A 522 18.93 8.62 58.82
C ARG A 522 20.15 7.72 58.62
N LEU A 523 21.02 7.62 59.64
CA LEU A 523 22.20 6.74 59.60
C LEU A 523 21.83 5.25 59.56
N GLN A 524 20.73 4.83 60.19
CA GLN A 524 20.25 3.45 60.14
C GLN A 524 19.59 3.08 58.79
N CYS A 525 19.02 4.03 58.06
CA CYS A 525 18.43 3.78 56.73
C CYS A 525 19.47 3.75 55.60
N GLY A 526 20.71 4.16 55.85
CA GLY A 526 21.77 4.29 54.84
C GLY A 526 22.47 3.00 54.38
N GLU A 527 22.18 1.84 54.96
CA GLU A 527 22.87 0.57 54.60
C GLU A 527 22.08 -0.37 53.67
N ALA A 528 20.98 0.09 53.06
CA ALA A 528 20.19 -0.70 52.12
C ALA A 528 20.00 -0.04 50.73
N GLU A 529 21.09 0.42 50.11
CA GLU A 529 21.07 0.70 48.66
C GLU A 529 21.15 -0.60 47.86
N ARG A 530 19.98 -1.10 47.44
CA ARG A 530 19.92 -1.95 46.24
C ARG A 530 20.33 -1.07 45.04
N PRO A 531 21.11 -1.57 44.07
CA PRO A 531 21.45 -0.77 42.90
C PRO A 531 20.14 -0.50 42.14
N GLU A 532 19.65 0.74 42.18
CA GLU A 532 18.68 1.20 41.21
C GLU A 532 19.33 1.06 39.82
N PRO A 533 18.62 0.51 38.82
CA PRO A 533 19.14 0.54 37.46
C PRO A 533 19.43 1.99 37.11
N GLN A 534 20.66 2.27 36.66
CA GLN A 534 21.11 3.58 36.20
C GLN A 534 19.98 4.27 35.43
N ARG A 535 19.30 5.23 36.05
CA ARG A 535 18.32 6.04 35.35
C ARG A 535 19.11 6.83 34.32
N ILE A 536 19.01 6.43 33.06
CA ILE A 536 19.46 7.23 31.93
C ILE A 536 18.69 8.55 32.03
N ASN A 537 19.36 9.59 32.51
CA ASN A 537 18.84 10.95 32.58
C ASN A 537 18.39 11.34 31.17
N SER A 538 17.16 11.82 31.03
CA SER A 538 16.67 12.28 29.71
C SER A 538 17.47 13.53 29.30
N ILE A 539 18.12 13.46 28.14
CA ILE A 539 18.75 14.61 27.50
C ILE A 539 17.66 15.54 26.98
N GLY A 540 17.88 16.85 27.12
CA GLY A 540 17.00 17.88 26.60
C GLY A 540 17.76 19.15 26.22
N LEU A 541 17.02 20.19 25.82
CA LEU A 541 17.61 21.44 25.30
C LEU A 541 18.20 22.28 26.44
N GLN A 542 19.52 22.52 26.40
CA GLN A 542 20.22 23.38 27.35
C GLN A 542 20.13 24.84 26.91
N MET A 543 19.68 25.72 27.80
CA MET A 543 19.47 27.15 27.53
C MET A 543 20.47 28.01 28.31
N GLU A 544 20.86 29.16 27.76
CA GLU A 544 21.65 30.16 28.47
C GLU A 544 20.86 30.83 29.61
N GLU A 545 21.43 30.87 30.81
CA GLU A 545 20.75 31.37 32.01
C GLU A 545 21.27 32.74 32.47
N ASN A 546 20.49 33.80 32.23
CA ASN A 546 20.72 35.12 32.85
C ASN A 546 20.32 35.13 34.34
N ILE A 547 21.00 34.39 35.22
CA ILE A 547 20.70 34.37 36.67
C ILE A 547 21.70 35.24 37.46
N GLU A 548 22.98 35.16 37.14
CA GLU A 548 24.04 35.90 37.86
C GLU A 548 24.58 37.11 37.06
N GLU A 549 24.66 37.01 35.73
CA GLU A 549 25.05 38.11 34.83
C GLU A 549 24.08 38.23 33.63
N VAL A 550 23.97 39.43 33.05
CA VAL A 550 23.09 39.72 31.90
C VAL A 550 23.83 39.35 30.60
N GLY A 551 23.69 38.11 30.13
CA GLY A 551 24.25 37.67 28.84
C GLY A 551 23.43 38.09 27.62
N TYR A 552 22.11 38.28 27.77
CA TYR A 552 21.20 38.67 26.69
C TYR A 552 20.26 39.82 27.10
N ALA A 553 20.28 40.95 26.38
CA ALA A 553 19.40 42.10 26.61
C ALA A 553 18.80 42.63 25.29
N LYS A 554 17.46 42.58 25.15
CA LYS A 554 16.70 43.43 24.22
C LYS A 554 16.08 44.56 25.03
N TRP A 555 16.48 45.80 24.75
CA TRP A 555 16.01 46.99 25.47
C TRP A 555 14.59 47.35 25.00
N ARG A 556 13.65 47.51 25.94
CA ARG A 556 12.29 48.01 25.64
C ARG A 556 12.35 49.52 25.44
N GLN A 557 11.83 50.02 24.31
CA GLN A 557 11.61 51.46 24.07
C GLN A 557 10.17 51.88 24.36
N ASP A 558 9.97 53.20 24.56
CA ASP A 558 8.72 53.91 24.84
C ASP A 558 7.55 53.66 23.86
N LYS A 559 7.76 52.91 22.77
CA LYS A 559 6.74 52.57 21.76
C LYS A 559 5.58 51.71 22.28
N LEU A 560 5.71 51.08 23.45
CA LEU A 560 4.61 50.31 24.09
C LEU A 560 3.45 51.20 24.57
N HIS A 561 3.65 52.52 24.71
CA HIS A 561 2.67 53.47 25.23
C HIS A 561 2.01 54.33 24.13
N GLN A 562 1.72 53.77 22.95
CA GLN A 562 0.85 54.47 22.00
C GLN A 562 -0.59 54.56 22.56
N LYS A 563 -1.05 55.78 22.85
CA LYS A 563 -2.39 56.05 23.40
C LYS A 563 -3.54 55.74 22.44
N ASN A 564 -3.28 55.59 21.14
CA ASN A 564 -4.26 55.22 20.12
C ASN A 564 -3.76 54.00 19.34
N LEU A 565 -4.40 52.84 19.55
CA LEU A 565 -4.20 51.65 18.74
C LEU A 565 -4.94 51.79 17.41
N ASP A 566 -4.41 51.19 16.34
CA ASP A 566 -5.15 51.00 15.10
C ASP A 566 -6.43 50.20 15.37
N PRO A 567 -7.53 50.42 14.62
CA PRO A 567 -8.72 49.59 14.75
C PRO A 567 -8.38 48.11 14.47
N PRO A 568 -9.02 47.16 15.18
CA PRO A 568 -8.74 45.75 15.00
C PRO A 568 -9.11 45.31 13.59
N SER A 569 -8.20 44.59 12.94
CA SER A 569 -8.52 43.86 11.71
C SER A 569 -9.23 42.58 12.10
N LEU A 570 -10.44 42.36 11.58
CA LEU A 570 -11.17 41.12 11.80
C LEU A 570 -10.96 40.18 10.60
N PRO A 571 -10.79 38.87 10.83
CA PRO A 571 -10.63 37.91 9.76
C PRO A 571 -11.92 37.76 8.94
N GLU A 572 -11.78 37.57 7.63
CA GLU A 572 -12.91 37.36 6.71
C GLU A 572 -13.68 36.08 7.04
N ARG A 573 -13.01 35.08 7.62
CA ARG A 573 -13.61 33.81 8.04
C ARG A 573 -14.41 33.88 9.34
N LEU A 574 -14.44 35.02 10.03
CA LEU A 574 -15.32 35.19 11.19
C LEU A 574 -16.78 35.10 10.75
N LYS A 575 -17.56 34.22 11.37
CA LYS A 575 -18.98 34.08 11.01
C LYS A 575 -19.73 35.39 11.26
N PRO A 576 -20.58 35.84 10.33
CA PRO A 576 -21.27 37.13 10.44
C PRO A 576 -22.24 37.21 11.64
N GLU A 577 -22.66 36.05 12.18
CA GLU A 577 -23.52 35.94 13.36
C GLU A 577 -22.77 36.23 14.68
N ILE A 578 -21.43 36.23 14.67
CA ILE A 578 -20.60 36.38 15.86
C ILE A 578 -20.04 37.80 15.93
N SER A 579 -20.54 38.58 16.90
CA SER A 579 -20.04 39.93 17.17
C SER A 579 -19.14 39.94 18.42
N LEU A 580 -17.90 40.42 18.27
CA LEU A 580 -17.00 40.66 19.40
C LEU A 580 -17.47 41.88 20.21
N ARG A 581 -17.30 41.82 21.54
CA ARG A 581 -17.57 42.96 22.45
C ARG A 581 -16.46 44.02 22.34
N GLU A 582 -16.74 45.25 22.78
CA GLU A 582 -15.77 46.36 22.71
C GLU A 582 -14.42 46.04 23.35
N HIS A 583 -14.42 45.41 24.54
CA HIS A 583 -13.18 45.02 25.21
C HIS A 583 -12.41 43.91 24.45
N GLN A 584 -13.11 43.04 23.74
CA GLN A 584 -12.51 41.98 22.93
C GLN A 584 -11.90 42.56 21.65
N LEU A 585 -12.58 43.52 21.02
CA LEU A 585 -12.07 44.28 19.88
C LEU A 585 -10.79 45.03 20.26
N TYR A 586 -10.78 45.67 21.44
CA TYR A 586 -9.58 46.31 21.97
C TYR A 586 -8.44 45.30 22.21
N GLY A 587 -8.74 44.13 22.81
CA GLY A 587 -7.77 43.06 23.03
C GLY A 587 -7.14 42.55 21.73
N VAL A 588 -7.94 42.35 20.68
CA VAL A 588 -7.45 41.93 19.35
C VAL A 588 -6.56 43.01 18.72
N ALA A 589 -6.98 44.28 18.75
CA ALA A 589 -6.17 45.39 18.23
C ALA A 589 -4.82 45.50 18.94
N TRP A 590 -4.83 45.30 20.27
CA TRP A 590 -3.62 45.30 21.09
C TRP A 590 -2.68 44.15 20.73
N LEU A 591 -3.19 42.92 20.59
CA LEU A 591 -2.39 41.76 20.16
C LEU A 591 -1.77 41.98 18.76
N GLN A 592 -2.55 42.51 17.81
CA GLN A 592 -2.08 42.84 16.46
C GLN A 592 -0.96 43.89 16.49
N HIS A 593 -1.10 44.94 17.31
CA HIS A 593 -0.08 45.96 17.48
C HIS A 593 1.22 45.37 18.05
N LEU A 594 1.14 44.55 19.09
CA LEU A 594 2.32 43.91 19.69
C LEU A 594 3.00 42.94 18.73
N PHE A 595 2.23 42.22 17.92
CA PHE A 595 2.77 41.31 16.90
C PHE A 595 3.50 42.07 15.78
N LYS A 596 3.00 43.21 15.32
CA LYS A 596 3.70 44.07 14.35
C LYS A 596 5.07 44.54 14.84
N LEU A 597 5.23 44.72 16.16
CA LEU A 597 6.48 45.13 16.79
C LEU A 597 7.45 43.94 17.07
N SER A 598 7.02 42.71 16.79
CA SER A 598 7.80 41.49 16.97
C SER A 598 8.59 41.12 15.71
N PRO A 599 9.85 40.62 15.83
CA PRO A 599 10.55 40.23 17.07
C PRO A 599 11.51 41.29 17.63
N GLU A 600 11.64 42.45 16.99
CA GLU A 600 12.65 43.47 17.32
C GLU A 600 12.40 44.15 18.66
N HIS A 601 11.15 44.57 18.92
CA HIS A 601 10.80 45.40 20.09
C HIS A 601 9.99 44.63 21.13
N VAL A 602 9.22 43.61 20.73
CA VAL A 602 8.36 42.79 21.60
C VAL A 602 8.49 41.31 21.24
N SER A 603 8.76 40.47 22.25
CA SER A 603 8.86 39.01 22.08
C SER A 603 7.62 38.23 22.52
N GLY A 604 6.64 38.91 23.12
CA GLY A 604 5.41 38.28 23.59
C GLY A 604 4.56 39.16 24.50
N CYS A 605 3.47 38.61 25.00
CA CYS A 605 2.55 39.28 25.93
C CYS A 605 1.94 38.30 26.95
N LEU A 606 1.43 38.88 28.04
CA LEU A 606 0.64 38.20 29.06
C LEU A 606 -0.80 38.73 28.98
N LEU A 607 -1.74 37.87 28.60
CA LEU A 607 -3.16 38.17 28.61
C LEU A 607 -3.76 37.71 29.94
N ALA A 608 -3.90 38.65 30.87
CA ALA A 608 -4.34 38.40 32.25
C ALA A 608 -5.77 38.91 32.52
N ASP A 609 -6.68 38.70 31.55
CA ASP A 609 -8.10 39.05 31.71
C ASP A 609 -8.78 38.11 32.73
N ASP A 610 -9.86 38.56 33.38
CA ASP A 610 -10.69 37.71 34.23
C ASP A 610 -11.27 36.49 33.47
N MET A 611 -11.54 35.41 34.22
CA MET A 611 -12.18 34.21 33.68
C MET A 611 -13.57 34.54 33.10
N GLY A 612 -13.85 34.07 31.89
CA GLY A 612 -15.15 34.29 31.22
C GLY A 612 -15.25 35.54 30.34
N LEU A 613 -14.22 36.39 30.25
CA LEU A 613 -14.19 37.57 29.36
C LEU A 613 -14.00 37.24 27.86
N GLY A 614 -13.78 35.96 27.52
CA GLY A 614 -13.61 35.49 26.15
C GLY A 614 -12.17 35.62 25.62
N LYS A 615 -11.17 35.21 26.41
CA LYS A 615 -9.76 35.18 25.99
C LYS A 615 -9.57 34.32 24.73
N THR A 616 -10.19 33.16 24.69
CA THR A 616 -10.10 32.22 23.56
C THR A 616 -10.58 32.83 22.25
N ILE A 617 -11.75 33.49 22.23
CA ILE A 617 -12.25 34.15 21.01
C ILE A 617 -11.35 35.31 20.58
N GLN A 618 -10.77 36.10 21.51
CA GLN A 618 -9.81 37.14 21.15
C GLN A 618 -8.56 36.55 20.47
N LEU A 619 -8.01 35.48 21.05
CA LEU A 619 -6.81 34.81 20.53
C LEU A 619 -7.07 34.13 19.20
N LEU A 620 -8.19 33.43 19.05
CA LEU A 620 -8.58 32.81 17.79
C LEU A 620 -8.82 33.84 16.70
N THR A 621 -9.45 34.98 17.01
CA THR A 621 -9.64 36.08 16.06
C THR A 621 -8.30 36.61 15.58
N PHE A 622 -7.35 36.79 16.50
CA PHE A 622 -5.99 37.23 16.18
C PHE A 622 -5.21 36.20 15.34
N VAL A 623 -5.26 34.91 15.71
CA VAL A 623 -4.61 33.82 14.97
C VAL A 623 -5.19 33.69 13.56
N MET A 624 -6.51 33.79 13.41
CA MET A 624 -7.16 33.70 12.11
C MET A 624 -6.79 34.87 11.20
N ASP A 625 -6.78 36.09 11.72
CA ASP A 625 -6.33 37.27 10.98
C ASP A 625 -4.87 37.13 10.50
N TYR A 626 -4.00 36.53 11.34
CA TYR A 626 -2.63 36.21 10.94
C TYR A 626 -2.58 35.16 9.83
N LEU A 627 -3.31 34.04 9.96
CA LEU A 627 -3.29 32.96 8.98
C LEU A 627 -3.85 33.38 7.61
N GLU A 628 -4.84 34.28 7.58
CA GLU A 628 -5.39 34.83 6.34
C GLU A 628 -4.41 35.79 5.64
N LYS A 629 -3.76 36.68 6.40
CA LYS A 629 -2.80 37.64 5.85
C LYS A 629 -1.49 37.01 5.41
N GLN A 630 -1.10 35.91 6.06
CA GLN A 630 0.16 35.23 5.82
C GLN A 630 -0.04 33.72 5.61
N PRO A 631 -0.60 33.29 4.46
CA PRO A 631 -0.92 31.89 4.19
C PRO A 631 0.29 30.96 4.15
N ASN A 632 1.47 31.47 3.81
CA ASN A 632 2.71 30.70 3.64
C ASN A 632 3.71 30.87 4.79
N ASP A 633 3.35 31.58 5.87
CA ASP A 633 4.25 31.86 7.00
C ASP A 633 4.18 30.74 8.05
N ASP A 634 5.00 30.78 9.10
CA ASP A 634 5.14 29.71 10.08
C ASP A 634 3.83 29.37 10.83
N PRO A 635 3.63 28.10 11.26
CA PRO A 635 2.43 27.66 11.98
C PRO A 635 2.32 28.23 13.40
N VAL A 636 1.13 28.08 13.99
CA VAL A 636 0.83 28.48 15.37
C VAL A 636 0.73 27.27 16.30
N LEU A 637 1.42 27.33 17.44
CA LEU A 637 1.38 26.31 18.48
C LEU A 637 0.50 26.76 19.66
N ILE A 638 -0.51 25.98 20.00
CA ILE A 638 -1.38 26.20 21.17
C ILE A 638 -1.13 25.08 22.18
N VAL A 639 -0.76 25.48 23.40
CA VAL A 639 -0.44 24.59 24.51
C VAL A 639 -1.44 24.83 25.62
N ALA A 640 -2.26 23.82 25.92
CA ALA A 640 -3.28 23.89 26.97
C ALA A 640 -3.48 22.51 27.64
N PRO A 641 -4.11 22.43 28.82
CA PRO A 641 -4.63 21.18 29.36
C PRO A 641 -5.55 20.45 28.37
N VAL A 642 -5.55 19.11 28.37
CA VAL A 642 -6.36 18.27 27.45
C VAL A 642 -7.82 18.73 27.38
N SER A 643 -8.44 18.98 28.54
CA SER A 643 -9.83 19.41 28.63
C SER A 643 -10.13 20.74 27.93
N LEU A 644 -9.14 21.62 27.80
CA LEU A 644 -9.28 22.90 27.13
C LEU A 644 -8.99 22.79 25.63
N LEU A 645 -8.10 21.90 25.18
CA LEU A 645 -7.78 21.75 23.76
C LEU A 645 -8.99 21.37 22.91
N ASP A 646 -9.83 20.45 23.41
CA ASP A 646 -11.08 20.09 22.73
C ASP A 646 -12.04 21.29 22.65
N ASN A 647 -12.04 22.14 23.69
CA ASN A 647 -12.82 23.38 23.69
C ASN A 647 -12.26 24.42 22.70
N TRP A 648 -10.94 24.55 22.60
CA TRP A 648 -10.28 25.43 21.62
C TRP A 648 -10.68 25.07 20.19
N GLU A 649 -10.68 23.78 19.85
CA GLU A 649 -11.10 23.31 18.52
C GLU A 649 -12.60 23.48 18.28
N ALA A 650 -13.43 23.19 19.30
CA ALA A 650 -14.87 23.40 19.21
C ALA A 650 -15.21 24.89 19.00
N GLU A 651 -14.55 25.78 19.74
CA GLU A 651 -14.69 27.24 19.58
C GLU A 651 -14.20 27.72 18.22
N LEU A 652 -13.12 27.14 17.70
CA LEU A 652 -12.62 27.44 16.36
C LEU A 652 -13.68 27.19 15.29
N ARG A 653 -14.25 25.98 15.26
CA ARG A 653 -15.30 25.60 14.30
C ARG A 653 -16.62 26.31 14.56
N ARG A 654 -16.88 26.71 15.81
CA ARG A 654 -18.07 27.47 16.19
C ARG A 654 -18.00 28.90 15.67
N PHE A 655 -16.90 29.62 15.88
CA PHE A 655 -16.80 31.05 15.60
C PHE A 655 -16.36 31.37 14.17
N PHE A 656 -15.62 30.48 13.50
CA PHE A 656 -15.04 30.71 12.17
C PHE A 656 -15.47 29.65 11.16
N TYR A 657 -15.44 30.00 9.87
CA TYR A 657 -15.46 29.02 8.78
C TYR A 657 -14.05 28.43 8.65
N ALA A 658 -13.81 27.30 9.33
CA ALA A 658 -12.48 26.72 9.54
C ALA A 658 -12.31 25.31 8.95
N ASP A 659 -13.23 24.85 8.09
CA ASP A 659 -13.20 23.49 7.54
C ASP A 659 -11.97 23.25 6.64
N ASP A 660 -11.50 24.29 5.94
CA ASP A 660 -10.30 24.25 5.09
C ASP A 660 -8.99 24.52 5.85
N ILE A 661 -9.05 24.71 7.18
CA ILE A 661 -7.87 24.98 8.00
C ILE A 661 -7.37 23.67 8.59
N ALA A 662 -6.20 23.24 8.16
CA ALA A 662 -5.55 22.07 8.71
C ALA A 662 -5.15 22.33 10.17
N VAL A 663 -5.90 21.74 11.10
CA VAL A 663 -5.63 21.75 12.55
C VAL A 663 -5.14 20.36 12.95
N MET A 664 -3.96 20.30 13.56
CA MET A 664 -3.34 19.05 14.01
C MET A 664 -3.44 18.90 15.53
N ARG A 665 -3.93 17.75 15.97
CA ARG A 665 -3.91 17.33 17.38
C ARG A 665 -2.65 16.53 17.66
N LEU A 666 -1.72 17.14 18.39
CA LEU A 666 -0.49 16.50 18.83
C LEU A 666 -0.62 16.08 20.30
N TYR A 667 -1.63 15.26 20.60
CA TYR A 667 -1.88 14.61 21.88
C TYR A 667 -2.82 13.40 21.68
N GLY A 668 -2.92 12.52 22.68
CA GLY A 668 -3.79 11.34 22.59
C GLY A 668 -3.37 10.36 21.51
N ASP A 669 -4.33 9.70 20.86
CA ASP A 669 -4.08 8.64 19.87
C ASP A 669 -3.37 9.15 18.62
N SER A 670 -3.66 10.39 18.19
CA SER A 670 -3.03 11.03 17.03
C SER A 670 -1.51 11.26 17.20
N LEU A 671 -0.99 11.22 18.43
CA LEU A 671 0.45 11.31 18.69
C LEU A 671 1.19 10.06 18.21
N ALA A 672 0.54 8.89 18.19
CA ALA A 672 1.18 7.62 17.84
C ALA A 672 1.65 7.60 16.38
N ASP A 673 0.89 8.23 15.48
CA ASP A 673 1.19 8.28 14.04
C ASP A 673 2.29 9.30 13.72
N ALA A 674 2.33 10.41 14.45
CA ALA A 674 3.32 11.48 14.27
C ALA A 674 4.70 11.16 14.88
N LYS A 675 4.80 10.14 15.73
CA LYS A 675 6.00 9.81 16.51
C LYS A 675 6.75 8.60 15.95
N PHE A 676 8.07 8.56 16.13
CA PHE A 676 8.82 7.31 15.99
C PHE A 676 8.49 6.35 17.13
N ARG A 677 8.29 5.08 16.80
CA ARG A 677 8.22 4.01 17.81
C ARG A 677 9.57 3.87 18.47
N SER A 678 9.59 3.48 19.74
CA SER A 678 10.84 3.40 20.49
C SER A 678 11.89 2.54 19.79
N HIS A 679 11.51 1.45 19.10
CA HIS A 679 12.43 0.57 18.37
C HIS A 679 12.98 1.16 17.04
N GLU A 680 12.37 2.22 16.51
CA GLU A 680 12.78 2.87 15.25
C GLU A 680 13.87 3.94 15.47
N ILE A 681 13.98 4.45 16.70
CA ILE A 681 15.01 5.44 17.07
C ILE A 681 16.39 4.75 17.12
N PRO A 682 17.46 5.26 16.47
CA PRO A 682 18.78 4.64 16.52
C PRO A 682 19.28 4.36 17.93
N GLU A 683 20.02 3.26 18.10
CA GLU A 683 20.52 2.84 19.41
C GLU A 683 21.48 3.87 20.03
N SER A 684 22.26 4.57 19.21
CA SER A 684 23.15 5.67 19.63
C SER A 684 22.40 6.80 20.34
N LEU A 685 21.25 7.24 19.81
CA LEU A 685 20.43 8.30 20.41
C LEU A 685 19.69 7.83 21.66
N ARG A 686 19.29 6.55 21.71
CA ARG A 686 18.71 5.96 22.93
C ARG A 686 19.71 5.85 24.06
N GLN A 687 20.96 5.49 23.74
CA GLN A 687 22.07 5.48 24.69
C GLN A 687 22.39 6.90 25.19
N GLN A 688 22.20 7.92 24.33
CA GLN A 688 22.21 9.34 24.71
C GLN A 688 20.89 9.81 25.37
N GLY A 689 19.98 8.93 25.77
CA GLY A 689 18.80 9.32 26.56
C GLY A 689 17.66 10.02 25.78
N VAL A 690 17.72 10.10 24.45
CA VAL A 690 16.61 10.59 23.62
C VAL A 690 15.55 9.48 23.50
N LYS A 691 14.43 9.65 24.21
CA LYS A 691 13.38 8.62 24.33
C LYS A 691 12.25 8.79 23.31
N ASN A 692 12.04 10.02 22.82
CA ASN A 692 10.90 10.38 21.99
C ASN A 692 11.34 11.38 20.90
N LEU A 693 10.94 11.12 19.65
CA LEU A 693 11.14 12.02 18.52
C LEU A 693 9.91 11.95 17.60
N LEU A 694 9.58 13.09 16.98
CA LEU A 694 8.59 13.16 15.92
C LEU A 694 9.20 12.82 14.56
N ARG A 695 8.38 12.27 13.66
CA ARG A 695 8.79 11.90 12.29
C ARG A 695 9.07 13.14 11.44
N PRO A 696 9.98 13.09 10.45
CA PRO A 696 10.17 14.22 9.53
C PRO A 696 8.87 14.54 8.79
N GLY A 697 8.57 15.83 8.60
CA GLY A 697 7.32 16.25 7.95
C GLY A 697 6.06 15.95 8.77
N TRP A 698 6.18 15.68 10.08
CA TRP A 698 5.04 15.42 10.98
C TRP A 698 3.99 16.53 10.95
N LEU A 699 4.37 17.77 10.63
CA LEU A 699 3.47 18.92 10.52
C LEU A 699 2.52 18.83 9.31
N GLN A 700 2.91 18.14 8.24
CA GLN A 700 2.15 18.09 6.98
C GLN A 700 1.72 19.50 6.53
N ASP A 701 0.43 19.70 6.23
CA ASP A 701 -0.15 21.01 5.88
C ASP A 701 -0.72 21.77 7.09
N ALA A 702 -0.48 21.30 8.33
CA ALA A 702 -1.10 21.85 9.52
C ALA A 702 -0.65 23.28 9.81
N ARG A 703 -1.62 24.20 9.91
CA ARG A 703 -1.42 25.62 10.21
C ARG A 703 -1.53 25.91 11.71
N ILE A 704 -2.33 25.12 12.43
CA ILE A 704 -2.53 25.22 13.86
C ILE A 704 -2.22 23.86 14.50
N VAL A 705 -1.34 23.84 15.49
CA VAL A 705 -0.98 22.63 16.26
C VAL A 705 -1.48 22.78 17.69
N LEU A 706 -2.31 21.84 18.12
CA LEU A 706 -2.85 21.74 19.47
C LEU A 706 -2.07 20.68 20.25
N THR A 707 -1.47 21.04 21.39
CA THR A 707 -0.71 20.08 22.20
C THR A 707 -0.87 20.34 23.70
N THR A 708 -0.48 19.35 24.50
CA THR A 708 -0.46 19.47 25.97
C THR A 708 0.92 19.83 26.49
N TYR A 709 0.98 20.36 27.71
CA TYR A 709 2.23 20.66 28.40
C TYR A 709 3.13 19.44 28.56
N GLU A 710 2.55 18.27 28.82
CA GLU A 710 3.26 17.01 28.99
C GLU A 710 3.84 16.51 27.67
N THR A 711 3.07 16.66 26.58
CA THR A 711 3.49 16.25 25.24
C THR A 711 4.61 17.15 24.73
N LEU A 712 4.46 18.47 24.89
CA LEU A 712 5.50 19.45 24.58
C LEU A 712 6.81 19.15 25.30
N ARG A 713 6.76 18.82 26.60
CA ARG A 713 7.95 18.41 27.36
C ARG A 713 8.56 17.13 26.77
N SER A 714 7.74 16.16 26.42
CA SER A 714 8.22 14.87 25.93
C SER A 714 8.82 14.93 24.52
N GLN A 715 8.44 15.92 23.72
CA GLN A 715 8.85 16.11 22.31
C GLN A 715 9.62 17.42 22.10
N GLU A 716 10.22 17.97 23.16
CA GLU A 716 10.84 19.31 23.13
C GLU A 716 11.93 19.45 22.06
N ILE A 717 12.66 18.38 21.77
CA ILE A 717 13.73 18.37 20.76
C ILE A 717 13.12 18.59 19.36
N SER A 718 12.15 17.75 18.97
CA SER A 718 11.52 17.85 17.64
C SER A 718 10.69 19.13 17.47
N MET A 719 9.98 19.57 18.51
CA MET A 719 9.18 20.79 18.44
C MET A 719 10.02 22.06 18.53
N GLY A 720 11.20 22.00 19.15
CA GLY A 720 12.13 23.12 19.25
C GLY A 720 12.88 23.44 17.95
N GLN A 721 13.00 22.48 17.03
CA GLN A 721 13.56 22.69 15.69
C GLN A 721 12.59 23.41 14.75
N GLN A 722 11.28 23.27 14.99
CA GLN A 722 10.28 23.92 14.15
C GLN A 722 10.22 25.41 14.47
N LEU A 723 10.19 26.24 13.42
CA LEU A 723 9.91 27.67 13.55
C LEU A 723 8.40 27.87 13.77
N TRP A 724 8.07 28.58 14.84
CA TRP A 724 6.70 28.91 15.19
C TRP A 724 6.48 30.42 15.07
N ALA A 725 5.43 30.80 14.36
CA ALA A 725 5.03 32.21 14.33
C ALA A 725 4.57 32.67 15.71
N MET A 726 3.75 31.82 16.35
CA MET A 726 3.19 32.11 17.66
C MET A 726 3.16 30.86 18.54
N VAL A 727 3.49 31.03 19.82
CA VAL A 727 3.28 30.00 20.85
C VAL A 727 2.33 30.57 21.91
N ILE A 728 1.13 30.00 21.98
CA ILE A 728 0.08 30.38 22.92
C ILE A 728 0.04 29.35 24.04
N CYS A 729 0.24 29.80 25.28
CA CYS A 729 0.06 28.97 26.46
C CYS A 729 -1.18 29.42 27.22
N ASP A 730 -2.17 28.54 27.28
CA ASP A 730 -3.37 28.74 28.08
C ASP A 730 -3.20 28.11 29.46
N GLU A 731 -3.79 28.72 30.49
CA GLU A 731 -3.58 28.34 31.89
C GLU A 731 -2.09 28.37 32.31
N ALA A 732 -1.46 29.53 32.09
CA ALA A 732 -0.04 29.78 32.34
C ALA A 732 0.40 29.62 33.81
N GLN A 733 -0.49 29.38 34.76
CA GLN A 733 -0.12 28.95 36.11
C GLN A 733 0.63 27.61 36.13
N LYS A 734 0.45 26.76 35.11
CA LYS A 734 1.20 25.49 34.98
C LYS A 734 2.71 25.70 34.78
N ILE A 735 3.14 26.88 34.35
CA ILE A 735 4.55 27.23 34.07
C ILE A 735 5.14 28.22 35.07
N LYS A 736 4.54 28.35 36.26
CA LYS A 736 4.98 29.28 37.31
C LYS A 736 6.38 28.99 37.85
N ASN A 737 6.75 27.71 37.95
CA ASN A 737 8.04 27.30 38.50
C ASN A 737 9.12 27.32 37.40
N PRO A 738 10.19 28.13 37.54
CA PRO A 738 11.25 28.23 36.53
C PRO A 738 12.10 26.95 36.44
N ALA A 739 12.21 26.20 37.54
CA ALA A 739 12.98 24.96 37.60
C ALA A 739 12.21 23.76 37.02
N ALA A 740 10.90 23.88 36.79
CA ALA A 740 10.11 22.80 36.22
C ALA A 740 10.51 22.53 34.76
N MET A 741 10.70 21.25 34.42
CA MET A 741 11.05 20.80 33.06
C MET A 741 10.05 21.29 32.01
N VAL A 742 8.76 21.36 32.35
CA VAL A 742 7.71 21.89 31.45
C VAL A 742 7.97 23.36 31.11
N THR A 743 8.32 24.18 32.10
CA THR A 743 8.63 25.61 31.89
C THR A 743 9.86 25.79 31.01
N ARG A 744 10.87 24.92 31.16
CA ARG A 744 12.06 24.91 30.31
C ARG A 744 11.75 24.51 28.87
N ALA A 745 11.02 23.41 28.67
CA ALA A 745 10.60 22.96 27.34
C ALA A 745 9.85 24.05 26.57
N VAL A 746 8.92 24.76 27.22
CA VAL A 746 8.19 25.84 26.54
C VAL A 746 9.09 27.03 26.21
N LYS A 747 10.09 27.34 27.05
CA LYS A 747 11.06 28.41 26.80
C LYS A 747 12.02 28.07 25.66
N ALA A 748 12.32 26.80 25.45
CA ALA A 748 13.21 26.30 24.41
C ALA A 748 12.58 26.35 23.00
N MET A 749 11.25 26.52 22.89
CA MET A 749 10.57 26.59 21.59
C MET A 749 11.03 27.79 20.77
N ASN A 750 11.38 27.53 19.51
CA ASN A 750 11.79 28.55 18.56
C ASN A 750 10.57 29.31 18.03
N SER A 751 10.27 30.47 18.62
CA SER A 751 9.10 31.25 18.23
C SER A 751 9.32 32.75 18.15
N ARG A 752 8.64 33.36 17.16
CA ARG A 752 8.64 34.80 16.90
C ARG A 752 7.87 35.56 17.98
N PHE A 753 6.64 35.12 18.29
CA PHE A 753 5.77 35.76 19.27
C PHE A 753 5.24 34.76 20.31
N ARG A 754 5.25 35.12 21.59
CA ARG A 754 4.79 34.24 22.69
C ARG A 754 3.62 34.87 23.43
N ILE A 755 2.55 34.12 23.62
CA ILE A 755 1.38 34.57 24.38
C ILE A 755 1.21 33.64 25.58
N ALA A 756 1.07 34.21 26.78
CA ALA A 756 0.68 33.48 27.98
C ALA A 756 -0.68 34.01 28.45
N CYS A 757 -1.62 33.12 28.72
CA CYS A 757 -2.96 33.47 29.19
C CYS A 757 -3.13 32.94 30.61
N THR A 758 -3.62 33.77 31.51
CA THR A 758 -3.93 33.37 32.89
C THR A 758 -5.15 34.12 33.40
N GLY A 759 -6.00 33.46 34.19
CA GLY A 759 -7.11 34.10 34.91
C GLY A 759 -6.69 34.72 36.24
N THR A 760 -5.57 34.26 36.83
CA THR A 760 -5.08 34.69 38.15
C THR A 760 -3.55 34.85 38.11
N PRO A 761 -3.03 36.02 37.71
CA PRO A 761 -1.57 36.22 37.58
C PRO A 761 -0.82 36.25 38.93
N VAL A 762 -1.51 36.48 40.06
CA VAL A 762 -0.89 36.59 41.39
C VAL A 762 -1.66 35.74 42.39
N GLU A 763 -1.11 34.58 42.75
CA GLU A 763 -1.71 33.75 43.81
C GLU A 763 -0.87 33.68 45.08
N ASN A 764 0.48 33.64 45.04
CA ASN A 764 1.25 33.40 46.27
C ASN A 764 2.62 34.11 46.43
N THR A 765 3.43 34.38 45.38
CA THR A 765 4.74 35.05 45.55
C THR A 765 5.18 35.95 44.37
N LEU A 766 6.02 36.97 44.62
CA LEU A 766 6.63 37.83 43.58
C LEU A 766 7.51 37.05 42.58
N ILE A 767 7.97 35.85 42.95
CA ILE A 767 8.74 34.93 42.12
C ILE A 767 7.90 34.36 40.97
N ASP A 768 6.60 34.12 41.20
CA ASP A 768 5.67 33.66 40.17
C ASP A 768 5.51 34.71 39.06
N LEU A 769 5.44 35.99 39.45
CA LEU A 769 5.40 37.13 38.53
C LEU A 769 6.70 37.23 37.71
N TRP A 770 7.86 37.11 38.37
CA TRP A 770 9.18 37.14 37.72
C TRP A 770 9.33 36.05 36.64
N CYS A 771 8.77 34.86 36.87
CA CYS A 771 8.84 33.73 35.93
C CYS A 771 8.01 33.95 34.66
N VAL A 772 6.82 34.54 34.81
CA VAL A 772 5.95 34.92 33.69
C VAL A 772 6.53 36.11 32.91
N PHE A 773 7.16 37.08 33.57
CA PHE A 773 7.83 38.21 32.90
C PHE A 773 9.13 37.83 32.17
N ARG A 774 9.90 36.85 32.68
CA ARG A 774 11.11 36.32 31.99
C ARG A 774 10.74 35.59 30.70
N ARG A 775 9.58 34.93 30.65
CA ARG A 775 9.03 34.30 29.45
C ARG A 775 8.73 35.30 28.32
N SER A 776 8.46 36.55 28.68
CA SER A 776 8.15 37.64 27.74
C SER A 776 9.40 38.32 27.14
N GLY A 777 10.61 37.82 27.47
CA GLY A 777 11.89 38.24 26.87
C GLY A 777 12.56 39.45 27.52
N THR A 778 12.15 39.84 28.73
CA THR A 778 12.79 40.95 29.47
C THR A 778 14.10 40.54 30.14
N ALA A 779 15.16 41.35 29.96
CA ALA A 779 16.24 41.41 30.94
C ALA A 779 15.74 42.20 32.16
N ILE A 780 15.64 41.53 33.31
CA ILE A 780 15.39 42.18 34.61
C ILE A 780 16.65 41.90 35.45
N PRO A 781 17.32 42.92 36.01
CA PRO A 781 18.48 42.70 36.87
C PRO A 781 18.11 41.82 38.07
N ALA A 782 19.07 40.99 38.53
CA ALA A 782 18.90 40.02 39.61
C ALA A 782 18.57 40.61 41.00
N ASN A 783 18.58 41.94 41.16
CA ASN A 783 18.36 42.57 42.45
C ASN A 783 16.87 42.83 42.70
N VAL A 784 16.25 41.96 43.51
CA VAL A 784 14.85 42.07 43.98
C VAL A 784 14.57 43.43 44.66
N ASN A 785 15.59 44.06 45.25
CA ASN A 785 15.48 45.38 45.88
C ASN A 785 15.25 46.54 44.89
N THR A 786 15.62 46.40 43.61
CA THR A 786 15.41 47.47 42.61
C THR A 786 13.99 47.48 42.04
N LEU A 787 13.28 46.33 42.10
CA LEU A 787 11.86 46.21 41.75
C LEU A 787 10.96 47.01 42.72
N ILE A 788 11.34 47.11 43.99
CA ILE A 788 10.58 47.84 45.02
C ILE A 788 10.64 49.36 44.75
N LEU A 789 11.77 49.89 44.27
CA LEU A 789 11.94 51.33 44.01
C LEU A 789 11.26 51.82 42.71
N ASN A 790 11.19 50.99 41.67
CA ASN A 790 10.55 51.37 40.40
C ASN A 790 9.04 51.11 40.36
N ALA A 791 8.53 50.14 41.12
CA ALA A 791 7.09 49.91 41.25
C ALA A 791 6.39 50.95 42.17
N LEU A 792 7.11 51.52 43.14
CA LEU A 792 6.59 52.53 44.06
C LEU A 792 6.65 53.98 43.52
N THR A 793 7.25 54.22 42.35
CA THR A 793 7.50 55.57 41.81
C THR A 793 6.68 55.94 40.57
N SER A 794 5.78 55.09 40.09
CA SER A 794 4.83 55.46 39.02
C SER A 794 3.46 55.84 39.61
N PRO A 795 2.93 57.04 39.32
CA PRO A 795 1.73 57.54 39.98
C PRO A 795 0.45 56.94 39.37
N ARG A 796 -0.29 56.23 40.23
CA ARG A 796 -1.73 55.88 40.17
C ARG A 796 -2.20 54.90 39.08
N PHE A 797 -2.66 53.76 39.60
CA PHE A 797 -3.75 52.84 39.20
C PHE A 797 -4.51 53.12 37.90
#